data_AF-A0A326QMP9-F1
#
_entry.id   AF-A0A326QMP9-F1
#
_cell.length_a   1.000
_cell.length_b   1.000
_cell.length_c   1.000
_cell.angle_alpha   90.00
_cell.angle_beta   90.00
_cell.angle_gamma   90.00
#
_symmetry.space_group_name_H-M   'P 1'
#
loop_
_entity.id
_entity.type
_entity.pdbx_description
1 polymer ?
#
loop_
_entity_poly.entity_id
_entity_poly.type
_entity_poly.pdbx_seq_one_letter_code
_entity_poly.pdbx_strand_id
1 'polypeptide(L)'
;MPLRLESSTILDYLVQQGLCGPDDEVLSVKALPGKNLNLLVQISTGGSHHGMTTSLLVKQAPFRDKEGPKQSFLEEWRIYQLLDTDDQLRELQPIMSEGVNYDATNGILVLRFVEGYWDLGKFYAGAQQFPAHIATALGTGLATLHRATFQRQDYQLQLAPECTRMEGDRGDGPDFFSELENLTPDLFRRVSLDGLMFYKLYQRSAHLSEALSRLQADYTPCCLIHNDLKFGNILVHQDWPRWEPSPLPTSMAALHLSDQQGVIRVIDWEQWAWGDPAFDVGAIITEYLRVWLQSLALSRDIDLAVSLQLAAVPLQTLQPSLAALIKAYLAQFPAILEVFPDFQERVLRFAGLGLIEVIQERLFYREPFGNLEISILQVARSLLCHPEAAMSTVFGDLDSHCSGIELPDSPPSEMVHVDFSKTHCTNSHPASHSEVFLPRWLQHYSLDAALTDLTENVRIDPPLIEHPSYALLDVTQMRGSAASETEAERYNDLPDELKQADLLRQLRNYLHDIYFSGEQELRLSTPTLKREYKNSTYAGLDLDLIGQIQAANSGTGCVDPNWVVTRVEGSRYQVQKDGLHLWIDPTADLALGSPEGSVGTRLSLRLPNSSFVGEYYMAVGNGGQPATDQVSFHLFFHVTVEGAILLMEILSCELNRESCPFTLKVLTEPLSYGRFDAAILTLESRHYVNLRAVLQHLYPRLRPHLHDPIPLFTAPLAPGIGLAEAPGDAQGFGLGRCQILARALLAAEPFPKPRQWAIQQHFAEHSLDWQRPHLNPGSRASYPPLDLCDCGEVAAASDALCHPH
;
A
#
# COMPACT_ATOMS: atom_id res chain seq x y z
N MET A 1 15.23 -23.74 14.45
CA MET A 1 14.65 -22.56 13.76
C MET A 1 13.32 -23.00 13.17
N PRO A 2 12.25 -22.22 13.32
CA PRO A 2 10.97 -22.53 12.70
C PRO A 2 11.13 -22.55 11.17
N LEU A 3 10.41 -23.48 10.51
CA LEU A 3 10.41 -23.65 9.06
C LEU A 3 9.91 -22.35 8.40
N ARG A 4 10.63 -21.84 7.40
CA ARG A 4 10.15 -20.77 6.52
C ARG A 4 9.47 -21.40 5.32
N LEU A 5 8.23 -21.02 5.07
CA LEU A 5 7.42 -21.58 4.01
C LEU A 5 7.88 -21.03 2.64
N GLU A 6 8.13 -21.95 1.71
CA GLU A 6 8.60 -21.67 0.36
C GLU A 6 7.77 -22.49 -0.64
N SER A 7 7.45 -21.91 -1.79
CA SER A 7 6.65 -22.59 -2.81
C SER A 7 7.30 -23.86 -3.36
N SER A 8 8.64 -23.96 -3.30
CA SER A 8 9.43 -25.10 -3.78
C SER A 8 9.40 -26.30 -2.84
N THR A 9 9.18 -26.08 -1.53
CA THR A 9 9.24 -27.13 -0.48
C THR A 9 7.87 -27.45 0.12
N ILE A 10 6.80 -26.89 -0.44
CA ILE A 10 5.45 -26.98 0.18
C ILE A 10 4.89 -28.41 0.18
N LEU A 11 5.19 -29.21 -0.85
CA LEU A 11 4.75 -30.61 -0.91
C LEU A 11 5.36 -31.44 0.22
N ASP A 12 6.68 -31.30 0.42
CA ASP A 12 7.40 -32.01 1.49
C ASP A 12 6.82 -31.70 2.87
N TYR A 13 6.44 -30.44 3.10
CA TYR A 13 5.77 -30.03 4.32
C TYR A 13 4.39 -30.70 4.48
N LEU A 14 3.55 -30.67 3.44
CA LEU A 14 2.20 -31.24 3.51
C LEU A 14 2.21 -32.77 3.72
N VAL A 15 3.16 -33.48 3.11
CA VAL A 15 3.37 -34.92 3.32
C VAL A 15 3.81 -35.21 4.76
N GLN A 16 4.75 -34.41 5.32
CA GLN A 16 5.19 -34.56 6.71
C GLN A 16 4.06 -34.35 7.72
N GLN A 17 3.12 -33.46 7.42
CA GLN A 17 1.93 -33.20 8.25
C GLN A 17 0.82 -34.25 8.07
N GLY A 18 0.99 -35.24 7.17
CA GLY A 18 -0.01 -36.26 6.89
C GLY A 18 -1.25 -35.74 6.15
N LEU A 19 -1.16 -34.56 5.52
CA LEU A 19 -2.24 -33.93 4.75
C LEU A 19 -2.25 -34.39 3.29
N CYS A 20 -1.14 -34.96 2.82
CA CYS A 20 -0.99 -35.55 1.49
C CYS A 20 -0.27 -36.90 1.57
N GLY A 21 -0.56 -37.78 0.62
CA GLY A 21 0.20 -39.00 0.39
C GLY A 21 1.54 -38.71 -0.31
N PRO A 22 2.54 -39.60 -0.16
CA PRO A 22 3.83 -39.46 -0.86
C PRO A 22 3.70 -39.62 -2.38
N ASP A 23 2.60 -40.20 -2.86
CA ASP A 23 2.29 -40.38 -4.29
C ASP A 23 1.40 -39.25 -4.85
N ASP A 24 1.04 -38.25 -4.03
CA ASP A 24 0.25 -37.11 -4.48
C ASP A 24 1.12 -36.09 -5.23
N GLU A 25 0.55 -35.45 -6.25
CA GLU A 25 1.26 -34.49 -7.08
C GLU A 25 0.70 -33.07 -6.89
N VAL A 26 1.59 -32.09 -6.71
CA VAL A 26 1.22 -30.67 -6.74
C VAL A 26 1.04 -30.24 -8.19
N LEU A 27 -0.19 -29.90 -8.55
CA LEU A 27 -0.55 -29.40 -9.87
C LEU A 27 -0.16 -27.93 -10.03
N SER A 28 -0.38 -27.13 -8.98
CA SER A 28 -0.01 -25.72 -8.97
C SER A 28 0.17 -25.16 -7.56
N VAL A 29 1.04 -24.15 -7.46
CA VAL A 29 1.22 -23.32 -6.27
C VAL A 29 1.10 -21.87 -6.69
N LYS A 30 0.21 -21.12 -6.04
CA LYS A 30 0.00 -19.70 -6.30
C LYS A 30 0.03 -18.94 -4.98
N ALA A 31 0.83 -17.87 -4.90
CA ALA A 31 0.69 -16.95 -3.78
C ALA A 31 -0.55 -16.08 -3.97
N LEU A 32 -1.40 -16.03 -2.95
CA LEU A 32 -2.49 -15.08 -2.87
C LEU A 32 -2.00 -13.81 -2.18
N PRO A 33 -2.41 -12.62 -2.65
CA PRO A 33 -2.02 -11.36 -2.02
C PRO A 33 -2.54 -11.29 -0.58
N GLY A 34 -1.76 -10.68 0.31
CA GLY A 34 -2.13 -10.50 1.71
C GLY A 34 -0.94 -10.07 2.58
N LYS A 35 -1.22 -9.73 3.85
CA LYS A 35 -0.20 -9.40 4.85
C LYS A 35 0.65 -10.61 5.29
N ASN A 36 0.10 -11.81 5.12
CA ASN A 36 0.73 -13.09 5.39
C ASN A 36 1.18 -13.76 4.08
N LEU A 37 2.12 -14.70 4.16
CA LEU A 37 2.39 -15.58 3.03
C LEU A 37 1.24 -16.59 2.92
N ASN A 38 0.39 -16.42 1.91
CA ASN A 38 -0.75 -17.29 1.63
C ASN A 38 -0.48 -18.08 0.34
N LEU A 39 -0.26 -19.39 0.43
CA LEU A 39 -0.11 -20.25 -0.74
C LEU A 39 -1.38 -21.07 -0.99
N LEU A 40 -1.98 -20.89 -2.17
CA LEU A 40 -2.98 -21.79 -2.71
C LEU A 40 -2.27 -22.96 -3.41
N VAL A 41 -2.46 -24.16 -2.88
CA VAL A 41 -1.84 -25.40 -3.35
C VAL A 41 -2.93 -26.31 -3.90
N GLN A 42 -2.82 -26.67 -5.18
CA GLN A 42 -3.70 -27.64 -5.82
C GLN A 42 -3.02 -28.99 -5.93
N ILE A 43 -3.68 -30.03 -5.42
CA ILE A 43 -3.10 -31.36 -5.23
C ILE A 43 -3.98 -32.38 -5.91
N SER A 44 -3.37 -33.26 -6.71
CA SER A 44 -4.02 -34.43 -7.29
C SER A 44 -3.67 -35.67 -6.47
N THR A 45 -4.68 -36.42 -6.03
CA THR A 45 -4.45 -37.63 -5.23
C THR A 45 -3.94 -38.80 -6.06
N GLY A 46 -2.83 -39.43 -5.63
CA GLY A 46 -2.29 -40.67 -6.19
C GLY A 46 -2.98 -41.93 -5.63
N GLY A 47 -3.16 -42.98 -6.44
CA GLY A 47 -3.70 -44.29 -6.00
C GLY A 47 -5.15 -44.60 -6.42
N SER A 48 -5.88 -45.41 -5.64
CA SER A 48 -7.23 -45.96 -5.98
C SER A 48 -8.37 -44.93 -6.09
N HIS A 49 -8.08 -43.66 -5.81
CA HIS A 49 -8.95 -42.50 -6.02
C HIS A 49 -8.37 -41.58 -7.11
N HIS A 50 -7.92 -42.16 -8.23
CA HIS A 50 -7.33 -41.43 -9.35
C HIS A 50 -8.22 -40.26 -9.82
N GLY A 51 -7.67 -39.04 -9.76
CA GLY A 51 -8.25 -37.84 -10.40
C GLY A 51 -9.05 -36.89 -9.51
N MET A 52 -9.16 -37.12 -8.19
CA MET A 52 -9.70 -36.08 -7.30
C MET A 52 -8.67 -34.98 -7.06
N THR A 53 -9.09 -33.74 -7.29
CA THR A 53 -8.27 -32.54 -6.99
C THR A 53 -8.74 -31.93 -5.68
N THR A 54 -7.81 -31.62 -4.80
CA THR A 54 -8.07 -30.85 -3.57
C THR A 54 -7.29 -29.56 -3.60
N SER A 55 -7.95 -28.47 -3.21
CA SER A 55 -7.34 -27.14 -3.08
C SER A 55 -7.18 -26.80 -1.60
N LEU A 56 -5.94 -26.52 -1.18
CA LEU A 56 -5.58 -26.12 0.19
C LEU A 56 -5.03 -24.71 0.20
N LEU A 57 -5.40 -23.93 1.22
CA LEU A 57 -4.79 -22.64 1.51
C LEU A 57 -3.84 -22.80 2.69
N VAL A 58 -2.55 -22.57 2.47
CA VAL A 58 -1.50 -22.67 3.48
C VAL A 58 -1.02 -21.26 3.83
N LYS A 59 -1.25 -20.84 5.08
CA LYS A 59 -0.93 -19.49 5.58
C LYS A 59 0.27 -19.56 6.53
N GLN A 60 1.22 -18.64 6.39
CA GLN A 60 2.28 -18.40 7.37
C GLN A 60 2.45 -16.89 7.62
N ALA A 61 2.47 -16.48 8.88
CA ALA A 61 2.66 -15.07 9.25
C ALA A 61 4.09 -14.60 8.91
N PRO A 62 4.32 -13.30 8.64
CA PRO A 62 5.64 -12.78 8.33
C PRO A 62 6.66 -13.00 9.45
N PHE A 63 7.88 -13.36 9.07
CA PHE A 63 9.01 -13.38 9.99
C PHE A 63 9.46 -11.95 10.25
N ARG A 64 9.38 -11.46 11.51
CA ARG A 64 9.85 -10.10 11.85
C ARG A 64 11.34 -10.05 12.20
N ASP A 65 11.92 -11.19 12.57
CA ASP A 65 13.33 -11.36 12.95
C ASP A 65 13.77 -12.83 12.80
N LYS A 66 14.94 -13.18 13.34
CA LYS A 66 15.46 -14.56 13.36
C LYS A 66 14.76 -15.45 14.39
N GLU A 67 13.89 -14.91 15.25
CA GLU A 67 13.26 -15.63 16.37
C GLU A 67 11.96 -16.33 15.94
N GLY A 68 11.33 -15.90 14.83
CA GLY A 68 10.18 -16.58 14.23
C GLY A 68 9.03 -15.63 13.87
N PRO A 69 7.86 -16.15 13.45
CA PRO A 69 6.66 -15.33 13.28
C PRO A 69 6.15 -14.86 14.66
N LYS A 70 5.91 -13.55 14.83
CA LYS A 70 5.35 -12.99 16.09
C LYS A 70 3.84 -13.22 16.25
N GLN A 71 3.12 -13.34 15.14
CA GLN A 71 1.67 -13.60 15.12
C GLN A 71 1.42 -15.09 14.96
N SER A 72 0.51 -15.60 15.79
CA SER A 72 0.13 -17.01 15.81
C SER A 72 -1.27 -17.17 15.24
N PHE A 73 -1.44 -17.99 14.22
CA PHE A 73 -2.77 -18.43 13.75
C PHE A 73 -3.51 -19.33 14.76
N LEU A 74 -2.97 -19.50 15.98
CA LEU A 74 -3.66 -20.21 17.06
C LEU A 74 -5.01 -19.58 17.35
N GLU A 75 -5.12 -18.25 17.33
CA GLU A 75 -6.39 -17.58 17.60
C GLU A 75 -7.42 -17.90 16.52
N GLU A 76 -7.07 -17.84 15.23
CA GLU A 76 -7.93 -18.29 14.12
C GLU A 76 -8.29 -19.78 14.27
N TRP A 77 -7.33 -20.63 14.63
CA TRP A 77 -7.56 -22.07 14.83
C TRP A 77 -8.59 -22.37 15.94
N ARG A 78 -8.55 -21.62 17.05
CA ARG A 78 -9.50 -21.78 18.16
C ARG A 78 -10.95 -21.53 17.75
N ILE A 79 -11.19 -20.65 16.77
CA ILE A 79 -12.53 -20.42 16.24
C ILE A 79 -13.06 -21.69 15.58
N TYR A 80 -12.27 -22.34 14.72
CA TYR A 80 -12.68 -23.61 14.12
C TYR A 80 -12.93 -24.70 15.16
N GLN A 81 -12.09 -24.78 16.19
CA GLN A 81 -12.31 -25.71 17.30
C GLN A 81 -13.61 -25.42 18.07
N LEU A 82 -13.97 -24.15 18.28
CA LEU A 82 -15.21 -23.78 18.94
C LEU A 82 -16.44 -24.21 18.11
N LEU A 83 -16.42 -23.99 16.80
CA LEU A 83 -17.51 -24.36 15.90
C LEU A 83 -17.81 -25.88 15.93
N ASP A 84 -16.79 -26.71 16.16
CA ASP A 84 -16.94 -28.16 16.26
C ASP A 84 -17.55 -28.64 17.59
N THR A 85 -17.59 -27.77 18.62
CA THR A 85 -17.98 -28.16 19.99
C THR A 85 -19.45 -28.00 20.34
N ASP A 86 -20.21 -27.10 19.69
CA ASP A 86 -21.63 -26.86 19.99
C ASP A 86 -22.50 -26.93 18.72
N ASP A 87 -23.51 -27.80 18.75
CA ASP A 87 -24.48 -27.96 17.67
C ASP A 87 -25.24 -26.66 17.34
N GLN A 88 -25.37 -25.72 18.29
CA GLN A 88 -25.96 -24.39 18.05
C GLN A 88 -25.09 -23.53 17.13
N LEU A 89 -23.76 -23.72 17.15
CA LEU A 89 -22.84 -23.00 16.27
C LEU A 89 -22.78 -23.61 14.86
N ARG A 90 -23.32 -24.82 14.65
CA ARG A 90 -23.47 -25.38 13.30
C ARG A 90 -24.35 -24.53 12.40
N GLU A 91 -25.27 -23.73 12.96
CA GLU A 91 -26.05 -22.76 12.18
C GLU A 91 -25.17 -21.71 11.48
N LEU A 92 -23.93 -21.51 11.93
CA LEU A 92 -22.96 -20.59 11.34
C LEU A 92 -22.18 -21.19 10.15
N GLN A 93 -22.29 -22.50 9.90
CA GLN A 93 -21.58 -23.17 8.81
C GLN A 93 -21.71 -22.45 7.44
N PRO A 94 -22.85 -21.84 7.06
CA PRO A 94 -22.97 -21.16 5.78
C PRO A 94 -21.99 -19.99 5.63
N ILE A 95 -21.65 -19.30 6.73
CA ILE A 95 -20.77 -18.14 6.71
C ILE A 95 -19.32 -18.44 7.13
N MET A 96 -18.99 -19.67 7.51
CA MET A 96 -17.64 -20.04 8.00
C MET A 96 -16.85 -20.87 6.98
N SER A 97 -15.52 -20.85 7.09
CA SER A 97 -14.60 -21.76 6.38
C SER A 97 -14.21 -22.97 7.23
N GLU A 98 -13.67 -24.01 6.60
CA GLU A 98 -13.20 -25.23 7.26
C GLU A 98 -11.69 -25.16 7.54
N GLY A 99 -11.33 -25.22 8.82
CA GLY A 99 -9.94 -25.40 9.26
C GLY A 99 -9.52 -26.87 9.13
N VAL A 100 -8.34 -27.13 8.57
CA VAL A 100 -7.84 -28.50 8.33
C VAL A 100 -6.76 -28.89 9.34
N ASN A 101 -5.76 -28.03 9.54
CA ASN A 101 -4.65 -28.30 10.46
C ASN A 101 -3.97 -27.00 10.92
N TYR A 102 -3.37 -27.03 12.11
CA TYR A 102 -2.54 -25.94 12.64
C TYR A 102 -1.25 -26.49 13.24
N ASP A 103 -0.11 -26.10 12.66
CA ASP A 103 1.23 -26.39 13.16
C ASP A 103 1.72 -25.24 14.04
N ALA A 104 1.55 -25.38 15.34
CA ALA A 104 1.98 -24.40 16.34
C ALA A 104 3.50 -24.17 16.38
N THR A 105 4.30 -25.16 15.98
CA THR A 105 5.77 -25.07 16.03
C THR A 105 6.28 -24.12 14.94
N ASN A 106 5.66 -24.17 13.77
CA ASN A 106 6.06 -23.39 12.59
C ASN A 106 5.13 -22.20 12.31
N GLY A 107 4.04 -22.05 13.08
CA GLY A 107 3.06 -20.98 12.90
C GLY A 107 2.34 -21.08 11.56
N ILE A 108 2.01 -22.30 11.12
CA ILE A 108 1.38 -22.56 9.81
C ILE A 108 -0.05 -23.02 10.02
N LEU A 109 -0.99 -22.36 9.35
CA LEU A 109 -2.40 -22.75 9.31
C LEU A 109 -2.74 -23.30 7.92
N VAL A 110 -3.41 -24.44 7.89
CA VAL A 110 -3.92 -25.06 6.65
C VAL A 110 -5.44 -25.05 6.69
N LEU A 111 -6.03 -24.46 5.65
CA LEU A 111 -7.48 -24.35 5.45
C LEU A 111 -7.90 -25.06 4.17
N ARG A 112 -9.14 -25.54 4.13
CA ARG A 112 -9.73 -25.98 2.87
C ARG A 112 -10.06 -24.75 2.03
N PHE A 113 -9.56 -24.71 0.80
CA PHE A 113 -9.89 -23.61 -0.10
C PHE A 113 -11.29 -23.82 -0.67
N VAL A 114 -12.12 -22.78 -0.62
CA VAL A 114 -13.51 -22.85 -1.09
C VAL A 114 -13.57 -22.35 -2.53
N GLU A 115 -13.88 -23.25 -3.46
CA GLU A 115 -14.08 -22.94 -4.89
C GLU A 115 -15.51 -22.43 -5.15
N GLY A 116 -15.73 -21.74 -6.27
CA GLY A 116 -17.06 -21.23 -6.63
C GLY A 116 -17.46 -19.92 -5.94
N TYR A 117 -16.50 -19.23 -5.32
CA TYR A 117 -16.71 -17.92 -4.70
C TYR A 117 -15.84 -16.83 -5.34
N TRP A 118 -16.29 -15.59 -5.23
CA TRP A 118 -15.53 -14.39 -5.52
C TRP A 118 -15.24 -13.62 -4.25
N ASP A 119 -14.06 -13.01 -4.18
CA ASP A 119 -13.77 -11.94 -3.24
C ASP A 119 -14.75 -10.78 -3.47
N LEU A 120 -15.46 -10.35 -2.42
CA LEU A 120 -16.52 -9.35 -2.54
C LEU A 120 -15.96 -8.00 -3.02
N GLY A 121 -14.76 -7.64 -2.58
CA GLY A 121 -14.10 -6.40 -2.99
C GLY A 121 -13.78 -6.39 -4.48
N LYS A 122 -13.24 -7.51 -4.99
CA LYS A 122 -12.99 -7.69 -6.43
C LYS A 122 -14.28 -7.72 -7.23
N PHE A 123 -15.32 -8.37 -6.72
CA PHE A 123 -16.64 -8.39 -7.35
C PHE A 123 -17.19 -6.97 -7.50
N TYR A 124 -17.21 -6.17 -6.43
CA TYR A 124 -17.67 -4.79 -6.49
C TYR A 124 -16.80 -3.89 -7.36
N ALA A 125 -15.47 -4.05 -7.31
CA ALA A 125 -14.56 -3.29 -8.18
C ALA A 125 -14.82 -3.59 -9.66
N GLY A 126 -15.01 -4.85 -10.04
CA GLY A 126 -15.21 -5.26 -11.44
C GLY A 126 -16.62 -5.09 -11.97
N ALA A 127 -17.65 -5.40 -11.19
CA ALA A 127 -19.05 -5.30 -11.62
C ALA A 127 -19.63 -3.90 -11.47
N GLN A 128 -19.08 -3.07 -10.55
CA GLN A 128 -19.60 -1.74 -10.20
C GLN A 128 -21.10 -1.74 -9.83
N GLN A 129 -21.58 -2.89 -9.35
CA GLN A 129 -22.94 -3.10 -8.88
C GLN A 129 -22.87 -3.39 -7.38
N PHE A 130 -23.80 -2.82 -6.63
CA PHE A 130 -23.86 -2.95 -5.17
C PHE A 130 -25.25 -3.46 -4.77
N PRO A 131 -25.54 -4.75 -5.01
CA PRO A 131 -26.89 -5.25 -4.84
C PRO A 131 -27.27 -5.34 -3.36
N ALA A 132 -28.43 -4.78 -3.03
CA ALA A 132 -28.91 -4.70 -1.65
C ALA A 132 -29.11 -6.08 -0.99
N HIS A 133 -29.39 -7.14 -1.76
CA HIS A 133 -29.55 -8.48 -1.19
C HIS A 133 -28.23 -9.04 -0.65
N ILE A 134 -27.07 -8.77 -1.27
CA ILE A 134 -25.77 -9.20 -0.70
C ILE A 134 -25.57 -8.51 0.65
N ALA A 135 -25.90 -7.22 0.75
CA ALA A 135 -25.86 -6.48 2.01
C ALA A 135 -26.86 -7.04 3.05
N THR A 136 -28.06 -7.45 2.63
CA THR A 136 -29.01 -8.19 3.49
C THR A 136 -28.39 -9.49 4.01
N ALA A 137 -27.74 -10.28 3.15
CA ALA A 137 -27.08 -11.53 3.56
C ALA A 137 -26.02 -11.27 4.64
N LEU A 138 -25.19 -10.24 4.44
CA LEU A 138 -24.15 -9.83 5.38
C LEU A 138 -24.75 -9.41 6.73
N GLY A 139 -25.80 -8.58 6.71
CA GLY A 139 -26.48 -8.11 7.91
C GLY A 139 -27.07 -9.28 8.71
N THR A 140 -27.74 -10.21 8.01
CA THR A 140 -28.31 -11.42 8.63
C THR A 140 -27.22 -12.37 9.16
N GLY A 141 -26.14 -12.59 8.42
CA GLY A 141 -25.03 -13.47 8.83
C GLY A 141 -24.33 -12.96 10.10
N LEU A 142 -23.92 -11.69 10.10
CA LEU A 142 -23.26 -11.07 11.25
C LEU A 142 -24.17 -11.01 12.48
N ALA A 143 -25.44 -10.62 12.29
CA ALA A 143 -26.40 -10.62 13.39
C ALA A 143 -26.62 -12.01 13.99
N THR A 144 -26.61 -13.06 13.17
CA THR A 144 -26.74 -14.44 13.66
C THR A 144 -25.53 -14.84 14.50
N LEU A 145 -24.31 -14.57 14.03
CA LEU A 145 -23.08 -14.80 14.81
C LEU A 145 -23.10 -14.07 16.15
N HIS A 146 -23.34 -12.76 16.11
CA HIS A 146 -23.34 -11.93 17.31
C HIS A 146 -24.41 -12.39 18.28
N ARG A 147 -25.63 -12.69 17.80
CA ARG A 147 -26.72 -13.21 18.62
C ARG A 147 -26.41 -14.56 19.23
N ALA A 148 -25.83 -15.49 18.47
CA ALA A 148 -25.50 -16.84 18.93
C ALA A 148 -24.43 -16.85 20.03
N THR A 149 -23.55 -15.84 20.02
CA THR A 149 -22.44 -15.70 20.99
C THR A 149 -22.70 -14.60 22.04
N PHE A 150 -23.82 -13.88 21.95
CA PHE A 150 -24.14 -12.78 22.85
C PHE A 150 -24.21 -13.24 24.30
N GLN A 151 -23.37 -12.63 25.14
CA GLN A 151 -23.23 -12.90 26.57
C GLN A 151 -22.89 -14.37 26.92
N ARG A 152 -22.36 -15.15 25.96
CA ARG A 152 -21.91 -16.53 26.17
C ARG A 152 -20.50 -16.61 26.76
N GLN A 153 -20.40 -16.37 28.06
CA GLN A 153 -19.12 -16.45 28.80
C GLN A 153 -18.44 -17.82 28.67
N ASP A 154 -19.22 -18.90 28.52
CA ASP A 154 -18.70 -20.23 28.26
C ASP A 154 -17.86 -20.31 26.98
N TYR A 155 -18.34 -19.71 25.88
CA TYR A 155 -17.57 -19.62 24.64
C TYR A 155 -16.35 -18.71 24.77
N GLN A 156 -16.49 -17.58 25.48
CA GLN A 156 -15.37 -16.67 25.75
C GLN A 156 -14.23 -17.38 26.49
N LEU A 157 -14.55 -18.18 27.51
CA LEU A 157 -13.58 -18.95 28.29
C LEU A 157 -12.87 -20.02 27.47
N GLN A 158 -13.58 -20.63 26.52
CA GLN A 158 -13.01 -21.64 25.63
C GLN A 158 -12.02 -21.03 24.62
N LEU A 159 -12.35 -19.86 24.07
CA LEU A 159 -11.50 -19.17 23.10
C LEU A 159 -10.31 -18.47 23.77
N ALA A 160 -10.47 -17.94 24.98
CA ALA A 160 -9.44 -17.20 25.71
C ALA A 160 -9.27 -17.70 27.16
N PRO A 161 -8.81 -18.94 27.38
CA PRO A 161 -8.69 -19.52 28.72
C PRO A 161 -7.66 -18.82 29.62
N GLU A 162 -6.74 -18.04 29.04
CA GLU A 162 -5.72 -17.30 29.79
C GLU A 162 -6.23 -15.95 30.32
N CYS A 163 -7.27 -15.37 29.72
CA CYS A 163 -7.84 -14.08 30.12
C CYS A 163 -8.50 -14.10 31.51
N THR A 164 -8.79 -15.27 32.08
CA THR A 164 -9.36 -15.40 33.43
C THR A 164 -8.33 -15.56 34.55
N ARG A 165 -7.03 -15.65 34.25
CA ARG A 165 -6.00 -15.93 35.28
C ARG A 165 -5.45 -14.70 35.99
N MET A 166 -5.82 -13.48 35.58
CA MET A 166 -5.41 -12.24 36.24
C MET A 166 -6.60 -11.30 36.47
N GLU A 167 -7.51 -11.71 37.36
CA GLU A 167 -8.43 -10.77 38.01
C GLU A 167 -7.59 -9.81 38.89
N GLY A 168 -7.19 -8.65 38.36
CA GLY A 168 -6.54 -7.66 39.21
C GLY A 168 -5.96 -6.39 38.62
N ASP A 169 -5.55 -6.31 37.35
CA ASP A 169 -4.77 -5.12 36.93
C ASP A 169 -4.75 -4.79 35.42
N ARG A 170 -5.83 -5.05 34.68
CA ARG A 170 -5.94 -4.48 33.33
C ARG A 170 -7.33 -3.93 33.02
N GLY A 171 -7.38 -2.64 32.74
CA GLY A 171 -8.51 -2.00 32.04
C GLY A 171 -8.44 -2.31 30.54
N ASP A 172 -8.67 -3.57 30.16
CA ASP A 172 -8.44 -4.12 28.81
C ASP A 172 -9.63 -3.90 27.84
N GLY A 173 -10.03 -2.64 27.63
CA GLY A 173 -10.71 -2.28 26.38
C GLY A 173 -9.68 -2.13 25.24
N PRO A 174 -10.08 -2.21 23.96
CA PRO A 174 -9.18 -1.89 22.85
C PRO A 174 -8.68 -0.44 22.97
N ASP A 175 -7.42 -0.22 22.61
CA ASP A 175 -6.79 1.10 22.64
C ASP A 175 -6.93 1.78 21.28
N PHE A 176 -7.81 2.78 21.19
CA PHE A 176 -8.11 3.47 19.94
C PHE A 176 -7.31 4.76 19.75
N PHE A 177 -6.50 5.20 20.72
CA PHE A 177 -5.87 6.54 20.68
C PHE A 177 -4.36 6.54 20.88
N SER A 178 -3.76 5.53 21.53
CA SER A 178 -2.32 5.56 21.82
C SER A 178 -1.46 5.67 20.57
N GLU A 179 -1.80 4.96 19.49
CA GLU A 179 -1.03 5.05 18.24
C GLU A 179 -1.13 6.42 17.55
N LEU A 180 -2.12 7.23 17.92
CA LEU A 180 -2.37 8.56 17.38
C LEU A 180 -1.74 9.67 18.25
N GLU A 181 -1.70 9.46 19.57
CA GLU A 181 -1.28 10.49 20.53
C GLU A 181 0.09 10.22 21.20
N ASN A 182 0.49 8.97 21.37
CA ASN A 182 1.75 8.58 22.03
C ASN A 182 2.92 8.48 21.04
N LEU A 183 3.00 9.45 20.12
CA LEU A 183 4.03 9.50 19.08
C LEU A 183 5.41 9.80 19.68
N THR A 184 6.44 9.11 19.22
CA THR A 184 7.85 9.32 19.62
C THR A 184 8.69 9.70 18.40
N PRO A 185 9.95 10.16 18.56
CA PRO A 185 10.84 10.40 17.42
C PRO A 185 11.05 9.19 16.50
N ASP A 186 10.76 7.97 16.96
CA ASP A 186 10.78 6.78 16.12
C ASP A 186 9.74 6.81 14.98
N LEU A 187 8.71 7.65 15.08
CA LEU A 187 7.71 7.87 14.04
C LEU A 187 8.35 8.18 12.66
N PHE A 188 9.44 8.95 12.64
CA PHE A 188 10.15 9.32 11.41
C PHE A 188 10.81 8.13 10.69
N ARG A 189 11.03 7.00 11.37
CA ARG A 189 11.52 5.76 10.76
C ARG A 189 10.39 4.86 10.26
N ARG A 190 9.17 5.03 10.75
CA ARG A 190 8.05 4.12 10.49
C ARG A 190 7.13 4.62 9.39
N VAL A 191 6.89 5.93 9.34
CA VAL A 191 5.93 6.56 8.42
C VAL A 191 6.67 7.39 7.38
N SER A 192 6.08 7.52 6.19
CA SER A 192 6.60 8.40 5.15
C SER A 192 6.57 9.87 5.58
N LEU A 193 7.43 10.71 5.00
CA LEU A 193 7.49 12.14 5.34
C LEU A 193 6.13 12.84 5.16
N ASP A 194 5.44 12.56 4.06
CA ASP A 194 4.10 13.11 3.79
C ASP A 194 3.05 12.55 4.77
N GLY A 195 3.22 11.30 5.19
CA GLY A 195 2.37 10.65 6.19
C GLY A 195 2.36 11.34 7.54
N LEU A 196 3.40 12.09 7.90
CA LEU A 196 3.41 12.91 9.13
C LEU A 196 2.32 13.99 9.14
N MET A 197 1.82 14.39 7.97
CA MET A 197 0.73 15.37 7.85
C MET A 197 -0.59 14.85 8.44
N PHE A 198 -0.84 13.55 8.39
CA PHE A 198 -1.99 12.93 9.05
C PHE A 198 -2.01 13.25 10.55
N TYR A 199 -0.92 12.96 11.25
CA TYR A 199 -0.82 13.19 12.69
C TYR A 199 -0.94 14.67 13.04
N LYS A 200 -0.36 15.57 12.23
CA LYS A 200 -0.53 17.03 12.40
C LYS A 200 -2.00 17.46 12.28
N LEU A 201 -2.74 16.90 11.31
CA LEU A 201 -4.15 17.21 11.11
C LEU A 201 -5.02 16.63 12.23
N TYR A 202 -4.77 15.38 12.63
CA TYR A 202 -5.45 14.71 13.74
C TYR A 202 -5.26 15.49 15.06
N GLN A 203 -4.00 15.75 15.45
CA GLN A 203 -3.64 16.42 16.71
C GLN A 203 -4.15 17.87 16.80
N ARG A 204 -4.50 18.48 15.68
CA ARG A 204 -5.12 19.82 15.64
C ARG A 204 -6.59 19.80 16.08
N SER A 205 -7.25 18.65 16.07
CA SER A 205 -8.69 18.50 16.34
C SER A 205 -8.98 17.88 17.70
N ALA A 206 -9.10 18.71 18.74
CA ALA A 206 -9.46 18.26 20.09
C ALA A 206 -10.78 17.46 20.13
N HIS A 207 -11.76 17.83 19.31
CA HIS A 207 -13.04 17.11 19.20
C HIS A 207 -12.89 15.66 18.73
N LEU A 208 -11.88 15.38 17.89
CA LEU A 208 -11.66 14.03 17.37
C LEU A 208 -11.05 13.12 18.43
N SER A 209 -10.05 13.64 19.16
CA SER A 209 -9.48 12.97 20.33
C SER A 209 -10.55 12.69 21.40
N GLU A 210 -11.39 13.68 21.73
CA GLU A 210 -12.48 13.50 22.68
C GLU A 210 -13.52 12.46 22.21
N ALA A 211 -13.88 12.45 20.92
CA ALA A 211 -14.82 11.49 20.37
C ALA A 211 -14.29 10.04 20.45
N LEU A 212 -13.00 9.82 20.15
CA LEU A 212 -12.36 8.50 20.26
C LEU A 212 -12.24 8.04 21.72
N SER A 213 -11.88 8.95 22.63
CA SER A 213 -11.83 8.66 24.06
C SER A 213 -13.20 8.23 24.60
N ARG A 214 -14.28 8.90 24.17
CA ARG A 214 -15.66 8.49 24.50
C ARG A 214 -16.02 7.15 23.88
N LEU A 215 -15.69 6.91 22.61
CA LEU A 215 -15.95 5.64 21.94
C LEU A 215 -15.26 4.46 22.66
N GLN A 216 -14.01 4.65 23.11
CA GLN A 216 -13.31 3.64 23.91
C GLN A 216 -13.96 3.41 25.27
N ALA A 217 -14.36 4.48 25.97
CA ALA A 217 -15.05 4.37 27.25
C ALA A 217 -16.43 3.69 27.12
N ASP A 218 -17.11 3.91 26.00
CA ASP A 218 -18.40 3.30 25.71
C ASP A 218 -18.26 1.83 25.25
N TYR A 219 -17.09 1.40 24.77
CA TYR A 219 -16.85 0.06 24.21
C TYR A 219 -17.27 -1.04 25.21
N THR A 220 -18.18 -1.92 24.78
CA THR A 220 -18.74 -2.96 25.66
C THR A 220 -18.56 -4.33 25.02
N PRO A 221 -17.61 -5.16 25.49
CA PRO A 221 -17.39 -6.49 24.96
C PRO A 221 -18.51 -7.44 25.38
N CYS A 222 -19.28 -7.96 24.43
CA CYS A 222 -20.46 -8.78 24.73
C CYS A 222 -20.69 -9.98 23.82
N CYS A 223 -20.00 -10.11 22.69
CA CYS A 223 -20.12 -11.28 21.81
C CYS A 223 -18.82 -11.53 21.04
N LEU A 224 -18.76 -12.63 20.30
CA LEU A 224 -17.68 -12.86 19.34
C LEU A 224 -17.82 -11.88 18.18
N ILE A 225 -16.75 -11.14 17.88
CA ILE A 225 -16.62 -10.28 16.70
C ILE A 225 -15.40 -10.72 15.89
N HIS A 226 -15.43 -10.46 14.59
CA HIS A 226 -14.33 -10.76 13.68
C HIS A 226 -13.19 -9.73 13.81
N ASN A 227 -13.51 -8.44 14.03
CA ASN A 227 -12.54 -7.39 14.38
C ASN A 227 -11.47 -7.06 13.30
N ASP A 228 -11.65 -7.55 12.06
CA ASP A 228 -10.88 -7.18 10.85
C ASP A 228 -11.76 -7.42 9.61
N LEU A 229 -13.03 -7.01 9.68
CA LEU A 229 -13.95 -7.17 8.57
C LEU A 229 -13.66 -6.14 7.48
N LYS A 230 -13.34 -6.65 6.31
CA LYS A 230 -13.16 -5.89 5.06
C LYS A 230 -13.74 -6.69 3.90
N PHE A 231 -14.01 -6.06 2.75
CA PHE A 231 -14.59 -6.79 1.62
C PHE A 231 -13.70 -7.94 1.13
N GLY A 232 -12.37 -7.82 1.27
CA GLY A 232 -11.43 -8.90 0.96
C GLY A 232 -11.53 -10.13 1.88
N ASN A 233 -12.15 -9.98 3.05
CA ASN A 233 -12.40 -11.05 4.02
C ASN A 233 -13.83 -11.62 3.88
N ILE A 234 -14.54 -11.23 2.81
CA ILE A 234 -15.89 -11.72 2.50
C ILE A 234 -15.87 -12.34 1.10
N LEU A 235 -16.38 -13.56 1.02
CA LEU A 235 -16.57 -14.29 -0.21
C LEU A 235 -18.05 -14.33 -0.57
N VAL A 236 -18.39 -14.11 -1.84
CA VAL A 236 -19.75 -14.24 -2.39
C VAL A 236 -19.81 -15.40 -3.38
N HIS A 237 -20.81 -16.26 -3.26
CA HIS A 237 -20.96 -17.42 -4.14
C HIS A 237 -21.33 -16.97 -5.57
N GLN A 238 -20.81 -17.66 -6.59
CA GLN A 238 -21.01 -17.29 -8.00
C GLN A 238 -22.49 -17.34 -8.43
N ASP A 239 -23.26 -18.27 -7.86
CA ASP A 239 -24.72 -18.38 -8.09
C ASP A 239 -25.56 -17.42 -7.23
N TRP A 240 -24.97 -16.39 -6.60
CA TRP A 240 -25.75 -15.38 -5.85
C TRP A 240 -26.94 -14.79 -6.63
N PRO A 241 -26.93 -14.59 -7.97
CA PRO A 241 -28.08 -14.01 -8.67
C PRO A 241 -29.32 -14.90 -8.64
N ARG A 242 -29.15 -16.21 -8.38
CA ARG A 242 -30.26 -17.17 -8.24
C ARG A 242 -30.79 -17.25 -6.82
N TRP A 243 -30.13 -16.58 -5.89
CA TRP A 243 -30.59 -16.49 -4.52
C TRP A 243 -31.72 -15.46 -4.45
N GLU A 244 -32.93 -15.93 -4.20
CA GLU A 244 -34.14 -15.11 -4.04
C GLU A 244 -34.50 -15.01 -2.54
N PRO A 245 -33.87 -14.10 -1.78
CA PRO A 245 -34.14 -14.01 -0.35
C PRO A 245 -35.51 -13.38 -0.08
N SER A 246 -36.09 -13.76 1.05
CA SER A 246 -37.07 -12.89 1.71
C SER A 246 -36.41 -11.53 2.01
N PRO A 247 -37.12 -10.39 1.92
CA PRO A 247 -36.53 -9.06 2.15
C PRO A 247 -35.79 -8.92 3.49
N LEU A 248 -36.21 -9.68 4.51
CA LEU A 248 -35.59 -9.78 5.82
C LEU A 248 -35.53 -11.26 6.23
N PRO A 249 -34.47 -12.01 5.84
CA PRO A 249 -34.32 -13.39 6.24
C PRO A 249 -34.04 -13.46 7.74
N THR A 250 -34.85 -14.26 8.46
CA THR A 250 -34.75 -14.42 9.92
C THR A 250 -34.03 -15.69 10.36
N SER A 251 -33.49 -16.48 9.42
CA SER A 251 -32.76 -17.71 9.71
C SER A 251 -31.57 -17.91 8.77
N MET A 252 -30.53 -18.60 9.26
CA MET A 252 -29.35 -18.96 8.46
C MET A 252 -29.65 -19.95 7.34
N ALA A 253 -30.70 -20.76 7.49
CA ALA A 253 -31.20 -21.64 6.42
C ALA A 253 -31.58 -20.83 5.17
N ALA A 254 -32.06 -19.60 5.33
CA ALA A 254 -32.40 -18.71 4.22
C ALA A 254 -31.17 -18.16 3.46
N LEU A 255 -29.95 -18.31 3.99
CA LEU A 255 -28.71 -17.92 3.31
C LEU A 255 -28.12 -19.05 2.43
N HIS A 256 -28.77 -20.21 2.36
CA HIS A 256 -28.30 -21.32 1.52
C HIS A 256 -28.75 -21.16 0.07
N LEU A 257 -27.86 -21.57 -0.82
CA LEU A 257 -28.17 -21.84 -2.22
C LEU A 257 -28.66 -23.28 -2.41
N SER A 258 -29.07 -23.60 -3.64
CA SER A 258 -29.61 -24.92 -3.99
C SER A 258 -28.63 -26.08 -3.76
N ASP A 259 -27.33 -25.80 -3.82
CA ASP A 259 -26.24 -26.74 -3.57
C ASP A 259 -25.85 -26.85 -2.08
N GLN A 260 -26.65 -26.26 -1.18
CA GLN A 260 -26.42 -26.20 0.27
C GLN A 260 -25.19 -25.38 0.68
N GLN A 261 -24.62 -24.58 -0.22
CA GLN A 261 -23.57 -23.64 0.14
C GLN A 261 -24.16 -22.31 0.60
N GLY A 262 -23.47 -21.60 1.48
CA GLY A 262 -23.85 -20.26 1.88
C GLY A 262 -23.62 -19.26 0.75
N VAL A 263 -24.57 -18.34 0.54
CA VAL A 263 -24.43 -17.25 -0.46
C VAL A 263 -23.24 -16.34 -0.16
N ILE A 264 -22.85 -16.24 1.12
CA ILE A 264 -21.67 -15.50 1.59
C ILE A 264 -20.83 -16.36 2.53
N ARG A 265 -19.52 -16.10 2.61
CA ARG A 265 -18.62 -16.61 3.65
C ARG A 265 -17.71 -15.51 4.19
N VAL A 266 -17.33 -15.63 5.44
CA VAL A 266 -16.40 -14.75 6.15
C VAL A 266 -15.14 -15.55 6.50
N ILE A 267 -13.99 -15.00 6.11
CA ILE A 267 -12.68 -15.65 6.22
C ILE A 267 -11.69 -14.76 6.98
N ASP A 268 -10.53 -15.31 7.35
CA ASP A 268 -9.44 -14.57 8.00
C ASP A 268 -9.74 -14.15 9.45
N TRP A 269 -10.11 -15.12 10.27
CA TRP A 269 -10.54 -14.92 11.67
C TRP A 269 -9.38 -14.63 12.64
N GLU A 270 -8.18 -14.31 12.16
CA GLU A 270 -6.97 -14.16 12.99
C GLU A 270 -7.00 -13.00 13.98
N GLN A 271 -7.88 -12.01 13.79
CA GLN A 271 -8.01 -10.85 14.68
C GLN A 271 -9.26 -10.89 15.56
N TRP A 272 -9.99 -12.02 15.61
CA TRP A 272 -11.24 -12.11 16.36
C TRP A 272 -11.07 -11.61 17.81
N ALA A 273 -12.14 -11.05 18.37
CA ALA A 273 -12.16 -10.59 19.75
C ALA A 273 -13.51 -10.90 20.41
N TRP A 274 -13.52 -10.96 21.75
CA TRP A 274 -14.77 -10.83 22.49
C TRP A 274 -15.05 -9.35 22.67
N GLY A 275 -16.01 -8.83 21.90
CA GLY A 275 -16.09 -7.41 21.63
C GLY A 275 -17.49 -6.86 21.41
N ASP A 276 -17.51 -5.60 20.97
CA ASP A 276 -18.73 -4.87 20.69
C ASP A 276 -19.24 -5.17 19.28
N PRO A 277 -20.47 -5.68 19.10
CA PRO A 277 -20.99 -6.06 17.79
C PRO A 277 -21.11 -4.89 16.81
N ALA A 278 -21.22 -3.65 17.28
CA ALA A 278 -21.26 -2.49 16.40
C ALA A 278 -19.93 -2.24 15.68
N PHE A 279 -18.81 -2.79 16.20
CA PHE A 279 -17.49 -2.69 15.58
C PHE A 279 -17.48 -3.36 14.20
N ASP A 280 -17.90 -4.62 14.13
CA ASP A 280 -17.97 -5.39 12.88
C ASP A 280 -18.93 -4.78 11.84
N VAL A 281 -20.10 -4.32 12.29
CA VAL A 281 -21.06 -3.64 11.39
C VAL A 281 -20.49 -2.32 10.87
N GLY A 282 -19.83 -1.55 11.75
CA GLY A 282 -19.13 -0.32 11.38
C GLY A 282 -18.00 -0.55 10.37
N ALA A 283 -17.27 -1.65 10.50
CA ALA A 283 -16.21 -2.03 9.56
C ALA A 283 -16.75 -2.30 8.14
N ILE A 284 -17.90 -2.99 8.01
CA ILE A 284 -18.55 -3.16 6.69
C ILE A 284 -19.04 -1.84 6.10
N ILE A 285 -19.61 -0.95 6.91
CA ILE A 285 -20.00 0.39 6.45
C ILE A 285 -18.78 1.19 5.98
N THR A 286 -17.66 1.07 6.69
CA THR A 286 -16.38 1.68 6.30
C THR A 286 -15.99 1.26 4.89
N GLU A 287 -16.10 -0.03 4.55
CA GLU A 287 -15.76 -0.54 3.21
C GLU A 287 -16.64 0.05 2.10
N TYR A 288 -17.95 0.18 2.31
CA TYR A 288 -18.82 0.89 1.37
C TYR A 288 -18.43 2.36 1.22
N LEU A 289 -18.17 3.05 2.33
CA LEU A 289 -17.75 4.45 2.29
C LEU A 289 -16.40 4.62 1.59
N ARG A 290 -15.47 3.67 1.72
CA ARG A 290 -14.20 3.67 0.99
C ARG A 290 -14.41 3.57 -0.51
N VAL A 291 -15.33 2.74 -0.98
CA VAL A 291 -15.67 2.66 -2.42
C VAL A 291 -16.09 4.02 -2.95
N TRP A 292 -16.98 4.72 -2.24
CA TRP A 292 -17.39 6.07 -2.63
C TRP A 292 -16.21 7.06 -2.58
N LEU A 293 -15.46 7.09 -1.48
CA LEU A 293 -14.34 8.03 -1.29
C LEU A 293 -13.22 7.84 -2.32
N GLN A 294 -12.90 6.60 -2.68
CA GLN A 294 -11.91 6.27 -3.71
C GLN A 294 -12.39 6.61 -5.11
N SER A 295 -13.71 6.76 -5.31
CA SER A 295 -14.30 7.14 -6.59
C SER A 295 -14.30 8.65 -6.85
N LEU A 296 -13.89 9.47 -5.86
CA LEU A 296 -13.87 10.93 -5.98
C LEU A 296 -12.76 11.42 -6.92
N ALA A 297 -13.12 12.30 -7.85
CA ALA A 297 -12.16 13.01 -8.69
C ALA A 297 -11.49 14.14 -7.88
N LEU A 298 -10.41 13.81 -7.17
CA LEU A 298 -9.70 14.75 -6.30
C LEU A 298 -8.47 15.33 -7.01
N SER A 299 -8.48 16.64 -7.24
CA SER A 299 -7.31 17.39 -7.70
C SER A 299 -7.20 18.72 -6.94
N ARG A 300 -6.04 19.38 -6.99
CA ARG A 300 -5.87 20.71 -6.37
C ARG A 300 -6.68 21.80 -7.09
N ASP A 301 -7.10 21.53 -8.32
CA ASP A 301 -7.77 22.47 -9.20
C ASP A 301 -9.30 22.25 -9.25
N ILE A 302 -9.82 21.27 -8.50
CA ILE A 302 -11.24 20.91 -8.46
C ILE A 302 -11.83 21.25 -7.09
N ASP A 303 -12.94 21.98 -7.08
CA ASP A 303 -13.72 22.24 -5.86
C ASP A 303 -14.38 20.94 -5.35
N LEU A 304 -14.48 20.78 -4.03
CA LEU A 304 -15.10 19.62 -3.38
C LEU A 304 -16.52 19.37 -3.87
N ALA A 305 -17.32 20.41 -4.08
CA ALA A 305 -18.70 20.27 -4.59
C ALA A 305 -18.73 19.61 -5.98
N VAL A 306 -17.78 19.97 -6.84
CA VAL A 306 -17.62 19.38 -8.17
C VAL A 306 -17.08 17.95 -8.04
N SER A 307 -16.11 17.72 -7.16
CA SER A 307 -15.57 16.37 -6.90
C SER A 307 -16.65 15.38 -6.46
N LEU A 308 -17.59 15.82 -5.61
CA LEU A 308 -18.74 15.01 -5.18
C LEU A 308 -19.70 14.67 -6.31
N GLN A 309 -19.93 15.60 -7.25
CA GLN A 309 -20.80 15.37 -8.42
C GLN A 309 -20.16 14.42 -9.44
N LEU A 310 -18.82 14.38 -9.47
CA LEU A 310 -18.05 13.56 -10.41
C LEU A 310 -17.62 12.20 -9.84
N ALA A 311 -18.12 11.83 -8.67
CA ALA A 311 -17.82 10.54 -8.06
C ALA A 311 -18.22 9.40 -9.01
N ALA A 312 -17.27 8.53 -9.36
CA ALA A 312 -17.57 7.41 -10.25
C ALA A 312 -18.56 6.40 -9.61
N VAL A 313 -18.60 6.35 -8.28
CA VAL A 313 -19.61 5.63 -7.49
C VAL A 313 -20.20 6.60 -6.47
N PRO A 314 -21.27 7.34 -6.80
CA PRO A 314 -21.92 8.25 -5.88
C PRO A 314 -22.43 7.53 -4.63
N LEU A 315 -22.40 8.20 -3.47
CA LEU A 315 -22.88 7.62 -2.22
C LEU A 315 -24.33 7.12 -2.32
N GLN A 316 -25.16 7.81 -3.11
CA GLN A 316 -26.57 7.44 -3.36
C GLN A 316 -26.71 6.04 -3.99
N THR A 317 -25.73 5.59 -4.76
CA THR A 317 -25.71 4.22 -5.33
C THR A 317 -25.49 3.17 -4.25
N LEU A 318 -24.80 3.52 -3.16
CA LEU A 318 -24.46 2.62 -2.05
C LEU A 318 -25.51 2.63 -0.94
N GLN A 319 -26.26 3.74 -0.80
CA GLN A 319 -27.29 3.91 0.23
C GLN A 319 -28.29 2.74 0.34
N PRO A 320 -28.83 2.15 -0.77
CA PRO A 320 -29.72 0.99 -0.67
C PRO A 320 -29.08 -0.22 0.01
N SER A 321 -27.79 -0.49 -0.28
CA SER A 321 -27.05 -1.58 0.35
C SER A 321 -26.76 -1.29 1.82
N LEU A 322 -26.32 -0.06 2.14
CA LEU A 322 -26.08 0.38 3.52
C LEU A 322 -27.36 0.28 4.38
N ALA A 323 -28.50 0.71 3.84
CA ALA A 323 -29.80 0.60 4.50
C ALA A 323 -30.23 -0.86 4.67
N ALA A 324 -30.06 -1.70 3.64
CA ALA A 324 -30.41 -3.12 3.70
C ALA A 324 -29.58 -3.88 4.75
N LEU A 325 -28.27 -3.60 4.83
CA LEU A 325 -27.36 -4.17 5.83
C LEU A 325 -27.87 -3.94 7.26
N ILE A 326 -28.11 -2.67 7.63
CA ILE A 326 -28.49 -2.32 9.01
C ILE A 326 -29.91 -2.79 9.35
N LYS A 327 -30.84 -2.75 8.38
CA LYS A 327 -32.21 -3.28 8.55
C LYS A 327 -32.20 -4.78 8.78
N ALA A 328 -31.46 -5.54 7.98
CA ALA A 328 -31.34 -6.99 8.12
C ALA A 328 -30.69 -7.37 9.46
N TYR A 329 -29.64 -6.64 9.85
CA TYR A 329 -28.96 -6.85 11.12
C TYR A 329 -29.92 -6.67 12.32
N LEU A 330 -30.63 -5.54 12.39
CA LEU A 330 -31.55 -5.24 13.49
C LEU A 330 -32.79 -6.15 13.50
N ALA A 331 -33.27 -6.58 12.32
CA ALA A 331 -34.36 -7.54 12.24
C ALA A 331 -33.95 -8.93 12.79
N GLN A 332 -32.70 -9.34 12.56
CA GLN A 332 -32.19 -10.63 13.01
C GLN A 332 -31.73 -10.62 14.47
N PHE A 333 -31.32 -9.47 15.00
CA PHE A 333 -30.89 -9.32 16.38
C PHE A 333 -31.55 -8.12 17.08
N PRO A 334 -32.89 -8.09 17.24
CA PRO A 334 -33.60 -6.94 17.79
C PRO A 334 -33.28 -6.67 19.27
N ALA A 335 -32.95 -7.70 20.04
CA ALA A 335 -32.59 -7.58 21.46
C ALA A 335 -31.33 -6.71 21.70
N ILE A 336 -30.51 -6.47 20.68
CA ILE A 336 -29.35 -5.58 20.80
C ILE A 336 -29.76 -4.15 21.17
N LEU A 337 -30.95 -3.71 20.76
CA LEU A 337 -31.48 -2.37 21.04
C LEU A 337 -31.90 -2.20 22.51
N GLU A 338 -32.10 -3.30 23.24
CA GLU A 338 -32.35 -3.25 24.69
C GLU A 338 -31.07 -2.90 25.46
N VAL A 339 -29.91 -3.27 24.90
CA VAL A 339 -28.59 -3.03 25.50
C VAL A 339 -27.99 -1.73 24.97
N PHE A 340 -28.13 -1.46 23.68
CA PHE A 340 -27.65 -0.26 23.00
C PHE A 340 -28.79 0.44 22.26
N PRO A 341 -29.59 1.29 22.92
CA PRO A 341 -30.69 2.02 22.27
C PRO A 341 -30.23 2.92 21.12
N ASP A 342 -28.98 3.37 21.14
CA ASP A 342 -28.30 4.19 20.14
C ASP A 342 -27.46 3.37 19.14
N PHE A 343 -27.77 2.07 18.96
CA PHE A 343 -26.94 1.14 18.19
C PHE A 343 -26.50 1.66 16.81
N GLN A 344 -27.39 2.35 16.08
CA GLN A 344 -27.05 2.88 14.76
C GLN A 344 -26.01 4.01 14.82
N GLU A 345 -26.13 4.92 15.80
CA GLU A 345 -25.15 6.00 16.03
C GLU A 345 -23.81 5.42 16.46
N ARG A 346 -23.86 4.38 17.31
CA ARG A 346 -22.69 3.60 17.71
C ARG A 346 -21.98 2.95 16.53
N VAL A 347 -22.72 2.32 15.62
CA VAL A 347 -22.20 1.75 14.37
C VAL A 347 -21.53 2.81 13.50
N LEU A 348 -22.12 4.01 13.37
CA LEU A 348 -21.50 5.10 12.64
C LEU A 348 -20.20 5.59 13.29
N ARG A 349 -20.15 5.69 14.62
CA ARG A 349 -18.92 6.04 15.34
C ARG A 349 -17.81 5.02 15.07
N PHE A 350 -18.12 3.71 15.10
CA PHE A 350 -17.15 2.67 14.73
C PHE A 350 -16.76 2.71 13.25
N ALA A 351 -17.68 3.06 12.34
CA ALA A 351 -17.32 3.30 10.94
C ALA A 351 -16.36 4.50 10.79
N GLY A 352 -16.54 5.55 11.60
CA GLY A 352 -15.62 6.67 11.65
C GLY A 352 -14.23 6.29 12.17
N LEU A 353 -14.15 5.41 13.19
CA LEU A 353 -12.89 4.82 13.64
C LEU A 353 -12.25 3.98 12.50
N GLY A 354 -13.03 3.12 11.83
CA GLY A 354 -12.53 2.32 10.72
C GLY A 354 -11.93 3.16 9.58
N LEU A 355 -12.49 4.34 9.28
CA LEU A 355 -11.90 5.27 8.31
C LEU A 355 -10.55 5.86 8.78
N ILE A 356 -10.34 6.06 10.09
CA ILE A 356 -9.04 6.44 10.64
C ILE A 356 -8.05 5.29 10.51
N GLU A 357 -8.48 4.07 10.84
CA GLU A 357 -7.65 2.86 10.72
C GLU A 357 -7.22 2.60 9.28
N VAL A 358 -8.08 2.88 8.29
CA VAL A 358 -7.73 2.83 6.86
C VAL A 358 -6.57 3.78 6.53
N ILE A 359 -6.55 4.99 7.10
CA ILE A 359 -5.42 5.90 6.93
C ILE A 359 -4.18 5.32 7.61
N GLN A 360 -4.30 4.83 8.84
CA GLN A 360 -3.17 4.24 9.57
C GLN A 360 -2.58 3.02 8.83
N GLU A 361 -3.40 2.16 8.24
CA GLU A 361 -2.95 1.02 7.43
C GLU A 361 -2.14 1.50 6.22
N ARG A 362 -2.66 2.49 5.48
CA ARG A 362 -1.94 3.10 4.35
C ARG A 362 -0.60 3.68 4.79
N LEU A 363 -0.57 4.38 5.92
CA LEU A 363 0.67 4.92 6.50
C LEU A 363 1.64 3.83 6.95
N PHE A 364 1.14 2.71 7.48
CA PHE A 364 1.93 1.55 7.86
C PHE A 364 2.63 0.89 6.66
N TYR A 365 1.96 0.87 5.50
CA TYR A 365 2.55 0.48 4.21
C TYR A 365 3.32 1.61 3.52
N ARG A 366 3.50 2.76 4.20
CA ARG A 366 4.24 3.95 3.71
C ARG A 366 3.66 4.56 2.44
N GLU A 367 2.37 4.33 2.19
CA GLU A 367 1.66 4.97 1.09
C GLU A 367 1.63 6.50 1.28
N PRO A 368 1.57 7.26 0.17
CA PRO A 368 1.50 8.71 0.25
C PRO A 368 0.20 9.18 0.91
N PHE A 369 0.29 10.25 1.70
CA PHE A 369 -0.85 10.93 2.29
C PHE A 369 -1.18 12.19 1.48
N GLY A 370 -2.39 12.27 0.92
CA GLY A 370 -2.81 13.36 0.06
C GLY A 370 -4.28 13.73 0.20
N ASN A 371 -4.88 14.24 -0.88
CA ASN A 371 -6.25 14.75 -0.85
C ASN A 371 -7.28 13.67 -0.52
N LEU A 372 -7.06 12.42 -0.94
CA LEU A 372 -7.95 11.30 -0.63
C LEU A 372 -7.98 11.04 0.88
N GLU A 373 -6.82 10.91 1.52
CA GLU A 373 -6.70 10.66 2.95
C GLU A 373 -7.24 11.85 3.77
N ILE A 374 -7.10 13.08 3.28
CA ILE A 374 -7.73 14.27 3.88
C ILE A 374 -9.26 14.16 3.83
N SER A 375 -9.85 13.76 2.69
CA SER A 375 -11.30 13.55 2.56
C SER A 375 -11.79 12.42 3.45
N ILE A 376 -11.05 11.30 3.53
CA ILE A 376 -11.35 10.20 4.46
C ILE A 376 -11.38 10.71 5.90
N LEU A 377 -10.38 11.48 6.33
CA LEU A 377 -10.32 12.03 7.68
C LEU A 377 -11.49 13.00 7.98
N GLN A 378 -11.94 13.76 6.99
CA GLN A 378 -13.10 14.66 7.14
C GLN A 378 -14.40 13.88 7.37
N VAL A 379 -14.63 12.80 6.59
CA VAL A 379 -15.79 11.93 6.79
C VAL A 379 -15.71 11.20 8.13
N ALA A 380 -14.54 10.64 8.47
CA ALA A 380 -14.29 10.00 9.76
C ALA A 380 -14.66 10.92 10.93
N ARG A 381 -14.23 12.19 10.86
CA ARG A 381 -14.59 13.21 11.86
C ARG A 381 -16.10 13.43 11.94
N SER A 382 -16.81 13.50 10.80
CA SER A 382 -18.28 13.65 10.81
C SER A 382 -18.96 12.48 11.52
N LEU A 383 -18.53 11.25 11.23
CA LEU A 383 -19.12 10.04 11.80
C LEU A 383 -18.84 9.90 13.30
N LEU A 384 -17.63 10.25 13.73
CA LEU A 384 -17.23 10.19 15.15
C LEU A 384 -17.83 11.31 16.00
N CYS A 385 -17.85 12.54 15.47
CA CYS A 385 -18.24 13.72 16.25
C CYS A 385 -19.74 14.06 16.15
N HIS A 386 -20.40 13.71 15.04
CA HIS A 386 -21.79 14.07 14.74
C HIS A 386 -22.56 12.90 14.07
N PRO A 387 -22.59 11.70 14.68
CA PRO A 387 -23.24 10.52 14.10
C PRO A 387 -24.74 10.74 13.79
N GLU A 388 -25.43 11.54 14.59
CA GLU A 388 -26.85 11.87 14.41
C GLU A 388 -27.11 12.63 13.10
N ALA A 389 -26.21 13.56 12.75
CA ALA A 389 -26.30 14.34 11.52
C ALA A 389 -25.88 13.51 10.29
N ALA A 390 -25.01 12.52 10.49
CA ALA A 390 -24.53 11.64 9.43
C ALA A 390 -25.53 10.55 9.03
N MET A 391 -26.49 10.21 9.89
CA MET A 391 -27.44 9.10 9.72
C MET A 391 -28.15 9.12 8.36
N SER A 392 -28.81 10.24 8.03
CA SER A 392 -29.54 10.39 6.77
C SER A 392 -28.62 10.48 5.56
N THR A 393 -27.38 10.93 5.75
CA THR A 393 -26.39 11.02 4.67
C THR A 393 -25.87 9.63 4.29
N VAL A 394 -25.55 8.80 5.29
CA VAL A 394 -24.98 7.46 5.07
C VAL A 394 -26.05 6.47 4.61
N PHE A 395 -27.20 6.42 5.27
CA PHE A 395 -28.22 5.41 4.99
C PHE A 395 -29.29 5.87 3.98
N GLY A 396 -29.36 7.15 3.65
CA GLY A 396 -30.46 7.70 2.86
C GLY A 396 -31.79 7.62 3.61
N ASP A 397 -32.89 7.42 2.87
CA ASP A 397 -34.23 7.24 3.45
C ASP A 397 -34.43 5.78 3.94
N LEU A 398 -34.30 5.59 5.25
CA LEU A 398 -34.54 4.30 5.91
C LEU A 398 -36.02 3.86 5.86
N ASP A 399 -36.98 4.74 5.60
CA ASP A 399 -38.40 4.40 5.54
C ASP A 399 -38.88 4.02 4.13
N SER A 400 -38.06 4.24 3.11
CA SER A 400 -38.35 3.82 1.73
C SER A 400 -38.43 2.29 1.60
N HIS A 401 -39.54 1.79 1.03
CA HIS A 401 -39.66 0.37 0.67
C HIS A 401 -38.73 0.09 -0.51
N CYS A 402 -37.89 -0.95 -0.40
CA CYS A 402 -37.10 -1.45 -1.52
C CYS A 402 -38.03 -1.96 -2.63
N SER A 403 -38.50 -1.07 -3.51
CA SER A 403 -39.15 -1.45 -4.76
C SER A 403 -38.07 -1.91 -5.72
N GLY A 404 -38.15 -3.18 -6.12
CA GLY A 404 -37.16 -3.87 -6.93
C GLY A 404 -36.73 -3.06 -8.15
N ILE A 405 -35.41 -2.92 -8.29
CA ILE A 405 -34.80 -2.60 -9.58
C ILE A 405 -34.99 -3.84 -10.45
N GLU A 406 -35.59 -3.69 -11.64
CA GLU A 406 -35.68 -4.76 -12.63
C GLU A 406 -34.26 -5.26 -12.94
N LEU A 407 -34.01 -6.52 -12.57
CA LEU A 407 -32.81 -7.24 -12.98
C LEU A 407 -32.85 -7.37 -14.50
N PRO A 408 -31.75 -7.11 -15.24
CA PRO A 408 -31.69 -7.48 -16.63
C PRO A 408 -31.89 -9.00 -16.76
N ASP A 409 -32.73 -9.42 -17.71
CA ASP A 409 -33.12 -10.82 -17.97
C ASP A 409 -31.95 -11.75 -18.35
N SER A 410 -30.70 -11.29 -18.31
CA SER A 410 -29.50 -12.07 -18.63
C SER A 410 -28.25 -11.47 -17.99
N PRO A 411 -27.27 -12.28 -17.53
CA PRO A 411 -25.95 -11.79 -17.16
C PRO A 411 -25.28 -11.12 -18.39
N PRO A 412 -24.40 -10.13 -18.19
CA PRO A 412 -23.63 -9.56 -19.30
C PRO A 412 -22.87 -10.68 -20.02
N SER A 413 -23.16 -10.85 -21.31
CA SER A 413 -22.58 -11.89 -22.16
C SER A 413 -21.09 -11.71 -22.50
N GLU A 414 -20.42 -10.74 -21.90
CA GLU A 414 -18.98 -10.51 -22.04
C GLU A 414 -18.32 -10.14 -20.70
N MET A 415 -18.46 -11.00 -19.69
CA MET A 415 -17.42 -11.12 -18.66
C MET A 415 -16.61 -12.35 -19.01
N VAL A 416 -15.36 -12.13 -19.44
CA VAL A 416 -14.39 -13.16 -19.75
C VAL A 416 -14.44 -14.24 -18.68
N HIS A 417 -14.83 -15.46 -19.07
CA HIS A 417 -14.49 -16.66 -18.33
C HIS A 417 -12.99 -16.62 -18.09
N VAL A 418 -12.54 -16.26 -16.88
CA VAL A 418 -11.23 -16.70 -16.43
C VAL A 418 -11.41 -18.15 -16.04
N ASP A 419 -11.45 -18.99 -17.07
CA ASP A 419 -11.23 -20.40 -16.94
C ASP A 419 -9.79 -20.56 -16.43
N PHE A 420 -9.62 -20.90 -15.15
CA PHE A 420 -8.30 -21.22 -14.61
C PHE A 420 -7.67 -22.44 -15.31
N SER A 421 -8.41 -23.15 -16.17
CA SER A 421 -7.91 -24.24 -17.01
C SER A 421 -7.59 -23.83 -18.46
N LYS A 422 -7.85 -22.58 -18.89
CA LYS A 422 -7.48 -22.09 -20.23
C LYS A 422 -7.08 -20.62 -20.25
N THR A 423 -5.88 -20.33 -19.74
CA THR A 423 -4.95 -19.57 -20.58
C THR A 423 -4.53 -20.50 -21.71
N HIS A 424 -5.24 -20.49 -22.84
CA HIS A 424 -4.59 -20.92 -24.07
C HIS A 424 -3.46 -19.93 -24.31
N CYS A 425 -2.25 -20.33 -23.87
CA CYS A 425 -1.07 -20.16 -24.68
C CYS A 425 -1.50 -20.42 -26.12
N THR A 426 -1.61 -19.37 -26.92
CA THR A 426 -1.46 -19.56 -28.35
C THR A 426 -0.12 -20.23 -28.49
N ASN A 427 -0.12 -21.45 -29.04
CA ASN A 427 1.10 -22.14 -29.43
C ASN A 427 1.84 -21.24 -30.43
N SER A 428 2.67 -20.33 -29.94
CA SER A 428 3.88 -19.99 -30.62
C SER A 428 4.82 -21.18 -30.40
N HIS A 429 5.27 -21.74 -31.52
CA HIS A 429 6.36 -22.71 -31.60
C HIS A 429 7.47 -22.41 -30.59
N PRO A 430 8.20 -23.43 -30.09
CA PRO A 430 9.19 -23.27 -29.03
C PRO A 430 10.07 -22.07 -29.36
N ALA A 431 9.84 -20.97 -28.63
CA ALA A 431 10.60 -19.75 -28.78
C ALA A 431 11.99 -20.10 -28.28
N SER A 432 12.86 -20.44 -29.22
CA SER A 432 14.30 -20.25 -29.12
C SER A 432 14.52 -18.92 -28.39
N HIS A 433 15.22 -18.97 -27.25
CA HIS A 433 15.77 -17.82 -26.51
C HIS A 433 15.49 -16.47 -27.19
N SER A 434 14.33 -15.87 -26.92
CA SER A 434 13.99 -14.56 -27.50
C SER A 434 14.84 -13.53 -26.76
N GLU A 435 15.90 -13.08 -27.41
CA GLU A 435 16.68 -11.92 -26.98
C GLU A 435 15.71 -10.77 -26.69
N VAL A 436 15.72 -10.25 -25.46
CA VAL A 436 15.00 -9.03 -25.10
C VAL A 436 15.56 -7.91 -25.97
N PHE A 437 14.77 -7.40 -26.91
CA PHE A 437 15.22 -6.39 -27.85
C PHE A 437 15.17 -5.02 -27.16
N LEU A 438 16.32 -4.54 -26.69
CA LEU A 438 16.42 -3.20 -26.11
C LEU A 438 15.95 -2.14 -27.13
N PRO A 439 15.12 -1.17 -26.73
CA PRO A 439 14.73 -0.03 -27.55
C PRO A 439 15.95 0.68 -28.15
N ARG A 440 15.82 1.19 -29.39
CA ARG A 440 16.94 1.77 -30.14
C ARG A 440 17.66 2.89 -29.40
N TRP A 441 16.91 3.72 -28.66
CA TRP A 441 17.48 4.84 -27.93
C TRP A 441 18.34 4.40 -26.72
N LEU A 442 18.12 3.21 -26.17
CA LEU A 442 18.92 2.62 -25.09
C LEU A 442 20.21 1.95 -25.60
N GLN A 443 20.25 1.56 -26.88
CA GLN A 443 21.47 0.98 -27.49
C GLN A 443 22.58 2.02 -27.68
N HIS A 444 22.21 3.27 -27.91
CA HIS A 444 23.12 4.42 -28.07
C HIS A 444 22.63 5.62 -27.25
N TYR A 445 22.61 5.45 -25.93
CA TYR A 445 22.02 6.41 -25.00
C TYR A 445 22.62 7.82 -25.14
N SER A 446 21.76 8.79 -25.44
CA SER A 446 22.04 10.23 -25.42
C SER A 446 20.75 11.02 -25.30
N LEU A 447 20.85 12.31 -24.91
CA LEU A 447 19.71 13.22 -24.89
C LEU A 447 19.02 13.29 -26.26
N ASP A 448 19.81 13.40 -27.33
CA ASP A 448 19.27 13.49 -28.70
C ASP A 448 18.56 12.20 -29.10
N ALA A 449 19.13 11.02 -28.81
CA ALA A 449 18.50 9.74 -29.13
C ALA A 449 17.15 9.57 -28.42
N ALA A 450 17.08 9.92 -27.12
CA ALA A 450 15.84 9.85 -26.35
C ALA A 450 14.78 10.85 -26.85
N LEU A 451 15.17 12.09 -27.20
CA LEU A 451 14.25 13.07 -27.76
C LEU A 451 13.77 12.67 -29.17
N THR A 452 14.63 12.09 -30.00
CA THR A 452 14.23 11.53 -31.30
C THR A 452 13.19 10.43 -31.11
N ASP A 453 13.46 9.45 -30.25
CA ASP A 453 12.52 8.38 -29.93
C ASP A 453 11.18 8.93 -29.43
N LEU A 454 11.20 9.83 -28.45
CA LEU A 454 10.00 10.48 -27.91
C LEU A 454 9.19 11.19 -29.00
N THR A 455 9.85 11.97 -29.85
CA THR A 455 9.14 12.76 -30.87
C THR A 455 8.58 11.91 -32.01
N GLU A 456 9.22 10.79 -32.35
CA GLU A 456 8.85 9.89 -33.43
C GLU A 456 7.84 8.80 -33.02
N ASN A 457 7.95 8.28 -31.79
CA ASN A 457 7.31 7.03 -31.40
C ASN A 457 6.17 7.20 -30.39
N VAL A 458 6.14 8.27 -29.59
CA VAL A 458 5.01 8.53 -28.68
C VAL A 458 3.82 9.05 -29.47
N ARG A 459 2.74 8.28 -29.55
CA ARG A 459 1.50 8.71 -30.22
C ARG A 459 0.42 8.94 -29.18
N ILE A 460 -0.29 10.05 -29.34
CA ILE A 460 -1.31 10.52 -28.41
C ILE A 460 -2.59 10.62 -29.22
N ASP A 461 -3.47 9.64 -29.07
CA ASP A 461 -4.79 9.58 -29.72
C ASP A 461 -5.82 9.21 -28.65
N PRO A 462 -6.22 10.18 -27.80
CA PRO A 462 -7.06 9.91 -26.63
C PRO A 462 -8.32 9.11 -27.00
N PRO A 463 -8.65 8.05 -26.25
CA PRO A 463 -8.14 7.75 -24.91
C PRO A 463 -6.80 7.00 -24.86
N LEU A 464 -6.16 6.71 -25.99
CA LEU A 464 -4.97 5.88 -26.03
C LEU A 464 -3.67 6.70 -26.16
N ILE A 465 -2.65 6.31 -25.41
CA ILE A 465 -1.28 6.76 -25.57
C ILE A 465 -0.43 5.52 -25.84
N GLU A 466 0.23 5.49 -27.00
CA GLU A 466 1.00 4.32 -27.44
C GLU A 466 2.47 4.66 -27.71
N HIS A 467 3.31 3.65 -27.47
CA HIS A 467 4.70 3.61 -27.90
C HIS A 467 5.00 2.20 -28.46
N PRO A 468 5.69 2.04 -29.61
CA PRO A 468 5.91 0.74 -30.24
C PRO A 468 6.66 -0.27 -29.37
N SER A 469 7.48 0.21 -28.42
CA SER A 469 8.31 -0.63 -27.55
C SER A 469 7.78 -0.79 -26.13
N TYR A 470 6.73 -0.06 -25.72
CA TYR A 470 6.25 -0.06 -24.32
C TYR A 470 4.76 -0.38 -24.25
N ALA A 471 4.27 -0.66 -23.04
CA ALA A 471 2.87 -0.96 -22.81
C ALA A 471 1.97 0.21 -23.26
N LEU A 472 0.83 -0.13 -23.88
CA LEU A 472 -0.25 0.80 -24.20
C LEU A 472 -0.81 1.41 -22.91
N LEU A 473 -1.03 2.72 -22.90
CA LEU A 473 -1.74 3.41 -21.84
C LEU A 473 -3.14 3.81 -22.31
N ASP A 474 -4.16 3.33 -21.62
CA ASP A 474 -5.55 3.76 -21.78
C ASP A 474 -5.88 4.76 -20.67
N VAL A 475 -6.10 6.02 -21.05
CA VAL A 475 -6.36 7.11 -20.10
C VAL A 475 -7.73 7.01 -19.44
N THR A 476 -8.62 6.15 -19.92
CA THR A 476 -9.89 5.89 -19.24
C THR A 476 -9.74 4.91 -18.07
N GLN A 477 -8.61 4.19 -17.98
CA GLN A 477 -8.36 3.26 -16.88
C GLN A 477 -7.96 4.01 -15.60
N MET A 478 -8.83 3.96 -14.59
CA MET A 478 -8.47 4.40 -13.25
C MET A 478 -7.66 3.30 -12.55
N ARG A 479 -6.39 3.58 -12.26
CA ARG A 479 -5.42 2.78 -11.47
C ARG A 479 -5.81 1.30 -11.22
N GLY A 480 -5.28 0.41 -12.05
CA GLY A 480 -5.06 -1.00 -11.66
C GLY A 480 -6.16 -2.01 -11.98
N SER A 481 -7.26 -1.64 -12.64
CA SER A 481 -8.23 -2.57 -13.25
C SER A 481 -8.21 -2.49 -14.78
N ALA A 482 -8.54 -3.60 -15.45
CA ALA A 482 -8.81 -3.59 -16.88
C ALA A 482 -10.03 -2.69 -17.15
N ALA A 483 -9.95 -1.81 -18.15
CA ALA A 483 -11.06 -0.93 -18.54
C ALA A 483 -12.34 -1.75 -18.73
N SER A 484 -13.36 -1.48 -17.91
CA SER A 484 -14.73 -1.87 -18.21
C SER A 484 -15.35 -0.84 -19.17
N GLU A 485 -16.29 -1.26 -20.01
CA GLU A 485 -17.03 -0.35 -20.91
C GLU A 485 -17.65 0.84 -20.14
N THR A 486 -18.04 0.61 -18.89
CA THR A 486 -18.60 1.64 -17.99
C THR A 486 -17.58 2.71 -17.54
N GLU A 487 -16.28 2.40 -17.49
CA GLU A 487 -15.23 3.38 -17.14
C GLU A 487 -14.96 4.33 -18.30
N ALA A 488 -14.99 3.81 -19.54
CA ALA A 488 -14.81 4.61 -20.75
C ALA A 488 -15.98 5.58 -20.98
N GLU A 489 -17.22 5.13 -20.80
CA GLU A 489 -18.41 5.99 -20.85
C GLU A 489 -18.36 7.11 -19.80
N ARG A 490 -17.96 6.79 -18.57
CA ARG A 490 -17.80 7.78 -17.49
C ARG A 490 -16.69 8.79 -17.76
N TYR A 491 -15.54 8.35 -18.26
CA TYR A 491 -14.48 9.26 -18.68
C TYR A 491 -14.98 10.21 -19.76
N ASN A 492 -15.80 9.74 -20.69
CA ASN A 492 -16.42 10.55 -21.74
C ASN A 492 -17.43 11.58 -21.19
N ASP A 493 -18.03 11.35 -20.02
CA ASP A 493 -18.97 12.30 -19.39
C ASP A 493 -18.27 13.38 -18.55
N LEU A 494 -16.96 13.25 -18.27
CA LEU A 494 -16.20 14.27 -17.54
C LEU A 494 -16.17 15.63 -18.28
N PRO A 495 -16.20 16.77 -17.57
CA PRO A 495 -15.92 18.08 -18.16
C PRO A 495 -14.58 18.10 -18.89
N ASP A 496 -14.52 18.80 -20.03
CA ASP A 496 -13.33 18.82 -20.89
C ASP A 496 -12.06 19.30 -20.17
N GLU A 497 -12.19 20.26 -19.26
CA GLU A 497 -11.08 20.76 -18.44
C GLU A 497 -10.45 19.64 -17.59
N LEU A 498 -11.26 18.71 -17.09
CA LEU A 498 -10.79 17.61 -16.25
C LEU A 498 -10.17 16.49 -17.08
N LYS A 499 -10.77 16.17 -18.23
CA LYS A 499 -10.15 15.27 -19.20
C LYS A 499 -8.78 15.78 -19.64
N GLN A 500 -8.65 17.09 -19.88
CA GLN A 500 -7.37 17.71 -20.25
C GLN A 500 -6.35 17.67 -19.12
N ALA A 501 -6.75 18.02 -17.89
CA ALA A 501 -5.88 17.97 -16.72
C ALA A 501 -5.41 16.53 -16.42
N ASP A 502 -6.31 15.56 -16.55
CA ASP A 502 -6.01 14.16 -16.30
C ASP A 502 -5.14 13.55 -17.41
N LEU A 503 -5.47 13.79 -18.68
CA LEU A 503 -4.64 13.41 -19.82
C LEU A 503 -3.20 13.96 -19.68
N LEU A 504 -3.06 15.23 -19.28
CA LEU A 504 -1.76 15.84 -19.06
C LEU A 504 -0.97 15.13 -17.95
N ARG A 505 -1.65 14.80 -16.85
CA ARG A 505 -1.06 14.09 -15.70
C ARG A 505 -0.63 12.68 -16.09
N GLN A 506 -1.47 11.94 -16.81
CA GLN A 506 -1.22 10.58 -17.26
C GLN A 506 -0.09 10.53 -18.29
N LEU A 507 -0.10 11.41 -19.29
CA LEU A 507 0.98 11.54 -20.26
C LEU A 507 2.31 11.90 -19.59
N ARG A 508 2.32 12.84 -18.64
CA ARG A 508 3.54 13.16 -17.87
C ARG A 508 4.11 11.92 -17.19
N ASN A 509 3.27 11.15 -16.50
CA ASN A 509 3.71 9.95 -15.79
C ASN A 509 4.21 8.88 -16.78
N TYR A 510 3.50 8.67 -17.89
CA TYR A 510 3.93 7.76 -18.95
C TYR A 510 5.33 8.10 -19.50
N LEU A 511 5.58 9.38 -19.78
CA LEU A 511 6.89 9.86 -20.23
C LEU A 511 7.96 9.71 -19.14
N HIS A 512 7.59 9.95 -17.88
CA HIS A 512 8.49 9.77 -16.74
C HIS A 512 8.90 8.29 -16.59
N ASP A 513 7.95 7.38 -16.67
CA ASP A 513 8.17 5.94 -16.45
C ASP A 513 9.01 5.30 -17.57
N ILE A 514 8.98 5.88 -18.77
CA ILE A 514 9.80 5.43 -19.91
C ILE A 514 11.19 6.07 -19.86
N TYR A 515 11.24 7.41 -19.89
CA TYR A 515 12.49 8.12 -20.19
C TYR A 515 13.27 8.56 -18.95
N PHE A 516 12.60 8.73 -17.80
CA PHE A 516 13.24 9.20 -16.58
C PHE A 516 13.55 8.07 -15.61
N SER A 517 12.55 7.30 -15.14
CA SER A 517 12.78 6.22 -14.19
C SER A 517 13.15 4.89 -14.86
N GLY A 518 12.74 4.66 -16.12
CA GLY A 518 12.96 3.39 -16.82
C GLY A 518 12.09 2.24 -16.29
N GLU A 519 11.03 2.53 -15.53
CA GLU A 519 10.15 1.52 -14.95
C GLU A 519 9.45 0.65 -16.00
N GLN A 520 9.05 1.22 -17.15
CA GLN A 520 8.44 0.43 -18.23
C GLN A 520 9.42 -0.58 -18.83
N GLU A 521 10.71 -0.22 -18.93
CA GLU A 521 11.77 -1.11 -19.42
C GLU A 521 11.96 -2.32 -18.47
N LEU A 522 11.95 -2.05 -17.17
CA LEU A 522 12.05 -3.08 -16.14
C LEU A 522 10.88 -4.07 -16.20
N ARG A 523 9.65 -3.57 -16.41
CA ARG A 523 8.45 -4.41 -16.57
C ARG A 523 8.53 -5.35 -17.77
N LEU A 524 9.15 -4.92 -18.87
CA LEU A 524 9.36 -5.76 -20.06
C LEU A 524 10.46 -6.81 -19.86
N SER A 525 11.50 -6.44 -19.09
CA SER A 525 12.69 -7.27 -18.88
C SER A 525 12.51 -8.34 -17.81
N THR A 526 11.45 -8.26 -17.00
CA THR A 526 11.19 -9.22 -15.91
C THR A 526 10.31 -10.37 -16.42
N PRO A 527 10.87 -11.57 -16.71
CA PRO A 527 10.07 -12.68 -17.20
C PRO A 527 9.05 -13.11 -16.13
N THR A 528 7.82 -13.37 -16.57
CA THR A 528 6.68 -13.80 -15.74
C THR A 528 6.80 -15.23 -15.16
N LEU A 529 7.98 -15.87 -15.20
CA LEU A 529 8.16 -17.30 -14.94
C LEU A 529 8.99 -17.60 -13.67
N LYS A 530 8.38 -18.43 -12.80
CA LYS A 530 8.87 -18.97 -11.51
C LYS A 530 9.34 -17.92 -10.50
N ARG A 531 8.41 -17.08 -10.08
CA ARG A 531 8.55 -16.34 -8.82
C ARG A 531 8.57 -17.36 -7.67
N GLU A 532 9.73 -17.59 -7.08
CA GLU A 532 9.81 -18.33 -5.82
C GLU A 532 9.20 -17.45 -4.73
N TYR A 533 8.13 -17.94 -4.11
CA TYR A 533 7.48 -17.22 -3.02
C TYR A 533 8.13 -17.64 -1.72
N LYS A 534 8.75 -16.68 -1.04
CA LYS A 534 9.42 -16.85 0.25
C LYS A 534 8.86 -15.85 1.26
N ASN A 535 8.72 -16.29 2.50
CA ASN A 535 8.26 -15.46 3.60
C ASN A 535 9.36 -14.50 4.10
N SER A 536 9.72 -13.49 3.30
CA SER A 536 10.76 -12.47 3.61
C SER A 536 10.24 -11.03 3.67
N THR A 537 8.95 -10.81 3.39
CA THR A 537 8.35 -9.47 3.31
C THR A 537 7.53 -9.15 4.55
N TYR A 538 7.64 -7.92 5.07
CA TYR A 538 6.76 -7.40 6.12
C TYR A 538 6.43 -5.94 5.84
N ALA A 539 5.14 -5.57 5.94
CA ALA A 539 4.67 -4.22 5.64
C ALA A 539 5.07 -3.71 4.23
N GLY A 540 5.11 -4.62 3.26
CA GLY A 540 5.54 -4.33 1.88
C GLY A 540 7.05 -4.16 1.69
N LEU A 541 7.88 -4.45 2.71
CA LEU A 541 9.33 -4.34 2.65
C LEU A 541 10.00 -5.71 2.67
N ASP A 542 11.00 -5.92 1.81
CA ASP A 542 11.91 -7.07 1.94
C ASP A 542 12.85 -6.83 3.14
N LEU A 543 12.69 -7.64 4.18
CA LEU A 543 13.40 -7.42 5.45
C LEU A 543 14.89 -7.72 5.35
N ASP A 544 15.30 -8.64 4.47
CA ASP A 544 16.71 -8.98 4.29
C ASP A 544 17.44 -7.82 3.61
N LEU A 545 16.84 -7.22 2.56
CA LEU A 545 17.38 -6.03 1.90
C LEU A 545 17.40 -4.82 2.84
N ILE A 546 16.28 -4.52 3.52
CA ILE A 546 16.22 -3.37 4.44
C ILE A 546 17.24 -3.52 5.57
N GLY A 547 17.42 -4.73 6.11
CA GLY A 547 18.45 -5.01 7.10
C GLY A 547 19.86 -4.73 6.59
N GLN A 548 20.18 -5.11 5.35
CA GLN A 548 21.48 -4.82 4.72
C GLN A 548 21.71 -3.33 4.49
N ILE A 549 20.70 -2.60 3.97
CA ILE A 549 20.77 -1.15 3.76
C ILE A 549 20.97 -0.42 5.10
N GLN A 550 20.22 -0.79 6.14
CA GLN A 550 20.36 -0.21 7.47
C GLN A 550 21.73 -0.48 8.09
N ALA A 551 22.26 -1.70 7.93
CA ALA A 551 23.60 -2.05 8.40
C ALA A 551 24.71 -1.27 7.67
N ALA A 552 24.49 -0.94 6.39
CA ALA A 552 25.41 -0.12 5.60
C ALA A 552 25.31 1.38 5.93
N ASN A 553 24.19 1.87 6.48
CA ASN A 553 24.05 3.28 6.82
C ASN A 553 24.87 3.64 8.08
N SER A 554 25.99 4.35 7.88
CA SER A 554 26.89 4.79 8.96
C SER A 554 26.40 6.00 9.76
N GLY A 555 25.23 6.56 9.43
CA GLY A 555 24.66 7.71 10.12
C GLY A 555 24.29 7.42 11.57
N THR A 556 24.35 8.44 12.43
CA THR A 556 24.01 8.37 13.86
C THR A 556 22.80 9.21 14.25
N GLY A 557 22.18 9.84 13.26
CA GLY A 557 21.06 10.77 13.41
C GLY A 557 21.52 12.21 13.28
N CYS A 558 20.57 13.12 13.13
CA CYS A 558 20.82 14.55 13.02
C CYS A 558 20.19 15.30 14.19
N VAL A 559 20.73 16.49 14.47
CA VAL A 559 20.15 17.38 15.48
C VAL A 559 19.14 18.28 14.80
N ASP A 560 17.88 18.17 15.19
CA ASP A 560 16.81 19.04 14.72
C ASP A 560 16.41 20.07 15.80
N PRO A 561 16.66 21.36 15.57
CA PRO A 561 16.44 22.40 16.58
C PRO A 561 14.99 22.90 16.61
N ASN A 562 14.70 23.72 17.64
CA ASN A 562 13.50 24.53 17.79
C ASN A 562 12.20 23.79 18.15
N TRP A 563 12.30 22.65 18.83
CA TRP A 563 11.14 21.98 19.42
C TRP A 563 10.71 22.66 20.72
N VAL A 564 9.43 22.95 20.91
CA VAL A 564 8.92 23.66 22.09
C VAL A 564 8.28 22.67 23.06
N VAL A 565 8.66 22.67 24.33
CA VAL A 565 8.01 21.85 25.36
C VAL A 565 6.59 22.35 25.61
N THR A 566 5.60 21.49 25.43
CA THR A 566 4.18 21.79 25.67
C THR A 566 3.69 21.22 27.00
N ARG A 567 4.23 20.06 27.41
CA ARG A 567 3.84 19.36 28.65
C ARG A 567 5.03 18.60 29.25
N VAL A 568 5.04 18.45 30.56
CA VAL A 568 6.03 17.63 31.29
C VAL A 568 5.27 16.65 32.17
N GLU A 569 5.54 15.36 32.00
CA GLU A 569 4.89 14.29 32.75
C GLU A 569 5.92 13.29 33.29
N GLY A 570 6.17 13.36 34.59
CA GLY A 570 7.20 12.54 35.23
C GLY A 570 8.55 12.76 34.56
N SER A 571 9.08 11.72 33.92
CA SER A 571 10.36 11.74 33.20
C SER A 571 10.25 12.03 31.70
N ARG A 572 9.05 12.17 31.14
CA ARG A 572 8.83 12.40 29.69
C ARG A 572 8.39 13.83 29.42
N TYR A 573 8.84 14.38 28.30
CA TYR A 573 8.39 15.69 27.82
C TYR A 573 7.53 15.51 26.58
N GLN A 574 6.43 16.25 26.48
CA GLN A 574 5.76 16.46 25.22
C GLN A 574 6.34 17.72 24.57
N VAL A 575 6.73 17.60 23.32
CA VAL A 575 7.34 18.67 22.52
C VAL A 575 6.58 18.85 21.22
N GLN A 576 6.59 20.08 20.69
CA GLN A 576 5.90 20.43 19.45
C GLN A 576 6.81 21.17 18.48
N LYS A 577 6.69 20.84 17.19
CA LYS A 577 7.21 21.63 16.07
C LYS A 577 6.26 21.52 14.87
N ASP A 578 5.94 22.64 14.24
CA ASP A 578 5.09 22.72 13.04
C ASP A 578 3.76 21.93 13.14
N GLY A 579 3.11 21.98 14.30
CA GLY A 579 1.83 21.29 14.55
C GLY A 579 1.96 19.82 14.99
N LEU A 580 3.13 19.20 14.87
CA LEU A 580 3.37 17.82 15.30
C LEU A 580 3.80 17.80 16.76
N HIS A 581 3.13 17.00 17.57
CA HIS A 581 3.47 16.74 18.97
C HIS A 581 4.08 15.35 19.12
N LEU A 582 5.19 15.28 19.84
CA LEU A 582 5.89 14.04 20.17
C LEU A 582 6.14 13.96 21.67
N TRP A 583 6.15 12.76 22.19
CA TRP A 583 6.65 12.43 23.50
C TRP A 583 8.09 11.94 23.41
N ILE A 584 8.97 12.57 24.17
CA ILE A 584 10.40 12.28 24.19
C ILE A 584 10.84 11.79 25.57
N ASP A 585 11.87 10.94 25.57
CA ASP A 585 12.71 10.68 26.73
C ASP A 585 13.89 11.67 26.69
N PRO A 586 13.98 12.62 27.65
CA PRO A 586 15.03 13.63 27.67
C PRO A 586 16.45 13.05 27.70
N THR A 587 16.63 11.84 28.22
CA THR A 587 17.93 11.19 28.33
C THR A 587 18.41 10.57 27.02
N ALA A 588 17.47 10.09 26.19
CA ALA A 588 17.76 9.42 24.93
C ALA A 588 17.64 10.35 23.72
N ASP A 589 16.65 11.25 23.74
CA ASP A 589 16.21 11.97 22.55
C ASP A 589 16.76 13.40 22.46
N LEU A 590 17.29 13.99 23.54
CA LEU A 590 17.85 15.35 23.49
C LEU A 590 19.27 15.37 22.92
N ALA A 591 19.56 16.41 22.15
CA ALA A 591 20.93 16.72 21.77
C ALA A 591 21.77 17.10 22.99
N LEU A 592 23.05 16.72 22.99
CA LEU A 592 23.99 17.08 24.06
C LEU A 592 24.03 18.60 24.26
N GLY A 593 23.94 19.04 25.53
CA GLY A 593 23.92 20.45 25.89
C GLY A 593 22.56 21.14 25.75
N SER A 594 21.49 20.41 25.43
CA SER A 594 20.13 20.94 25.51
C SER A 594 19.80 21.33 26.96
N PRO A 595 19.09 22.45 27.19
CA PRO A 595 18.68 22.85 28.53
C PRO A 595 17.67 21.86 29.13
N GLU A 596 17.55 21.83 30.45
CA GLU A 596 16.41 21.15 31.10
C GLU A 596 15.10 21.79 30.63
N GLY A 597 14.16 20.95 30.21
CA GLY A 597 12.93 21.40 29.58
C GLY A 597 11.85 21.73 30.61
N SER A 598 11.53 23.02 30.77
CA SER A 598 10.21 23.44 31.30
C SER A 598 9.28 23.81 30.16
N VAL A 599 7.96 23.84 30.40
CA VAL A 599 6.97 24.29 29.41
C VAL A 599 7.38 25.65 28.81
N GLY A 600 7.33 25.75 27.47
CA GLY A 600 7.77 26.91 26.70
C GLY A 600 9.26 26.92 26.32
N THR A 601 10.07 26.01 26.86
CA THR A 601 11.51 25.91 26.52
C THR A 601 11.69 25.38 25.12
N ARG A 602 12.66 25.94 24.37
CA ARG A 602 13.09 25.42 23.07
C ARG A 602 14.23 24.42 23.26
N LEU A 603 14.07 23.24 22.67
CA LEU A 603 14.98 22.11 22.73
C LEU A 603 15.44 21.70 21.33
N SER A 604 16.54 20.96 21.29
CA SER A 604 17.06 20.32 20.08
C SER A 604 16.96 18.81 20.25
N LEU A 605 16.28 18.14 19.33
CA LEU A 605 16.09 16.70 19.36
C LEU A 605 17.12 16.01 18.48
N ARG A 606 17.51 14.79 18.87
CA ARG A 606 18.21 13.85 18.00
C ARG A 606 17.16 13.08 17.20
N LEU A 607 17.06 13.38 15.91
CA LEU A 607 16.21 12.62 15.01
C LEU A 607 16.96 11.40 14.43
N PRO A 608 16.24 10.35 14.02
CA PRO A 608 16.84 9.17 13.41
C PRO A 608 17.67 9.48 12.16
N ASN A 609 18.62 8.59 11.82
CA ASN A 609 19.47 8.66 10.62
C ASN A 609 18.77 8.24 9.33
N SER A 610 17.47 7.95 9.38
CA SER A 610 16.74 7.40 8.25
C SER A 610 15.24 7.69 8.31
N SER A 611 14.61 7.68 7.14
CA SER A 611 13.16 7.76 6.94
C SER A 611 12.76 7.05 5.65
N PHE A 612 11.46 6.96 5.37
CA PHE A 612 10.95 6.48 4.09
C PHE A 612 10.30 7.61 3.27
N VAL A 613 10.51 7.60 1.96
CA VAL A 613 9.93 8.57 1.03
C VAL A 613 9.53 7.87 -0.26
N GLY A 614 8.23 7.68 -0.48
CA GLY A 614 7.73 6.86 -1.58
C GLY A 614 8.29 5.44 -1.51
N GLU A 615 8.83 4.95 -2.61
CA GLU A 615 9.43 3.60 -2.74
C GLU A 615 10.88 3.51 -2.24
N TYR A 616 11.37 4.56 -1.56
CA TYR A 616 12.76 4.68 -1.16
C TYR A 616 12.95 4.60 0.35
N TYR A 617 13.97 3.86 0.76
CA TYR A 617 14.66 4.09 2.03
C TYR A 617 15.55 5.31 1.84
N MET A 618 15.49 6.26 2.78
CA MET A 618 16.30 7.48 2.75
C MET A 618 17.17 7.57 3.99
N ALA A 619 18.49 7.51 3.80
CA ALA A 619 19.45 7.92 4.82
C ALA A 619 19.55 9.46 4.87
N VAL A 620 19.64 9.99 6.08
CA VAL A 620 19.84 11.41 6.36
C VAL A 620 21.21 11.58 7.02
N GLY A 621 22.04 12.47 6.49
CA GLY A 621 23.36 12.75 7.04
C GLY A 621 23.31 13.28 8.47
N ASN A 622 24.40 13.11 9.21
CA ASN A 622 24.54 13.63 10.58
C ASN A 622 24.42 15.17 10.64
N GLY A 623 24.80 15.85 9.54
CA GLY A 623 24.60 17.29 9.34
C GLY A 623 23.15 17.69 9.01
N GLY A 624 22.24 16.73 8.92
CA GLY A 624 20.84 16.94 8.52
C GLY A 624 20.63 16.83 7.01
N GLN A 625 19.44 17.23 6.58
CA GLN A 625 19.11 17.35 5.16
C GLN A 625 19.66 18.67 4.58
N PRO A 626 19.96 18.73 3.27
CA PRO A 626 20.29 19.99 2.61
C PRO A 626 19.23 21.06 2.87
N ALA A 627 19.66 22.27 3.23
CA ALA A 627 18.72 23.34 3.55
C ALA A 627 18.01 23.84 2.28
N THR A 628 16.72 24.20 2.41
CA THR A 628 15.86 24.60 1.28
C THR A 628 16.28 25.91 0.62
N ASP A 629 17.02 26.77 1.32
CA ASP A 629 17.57 28.02 0.81
C ASP A 629 18.94 27.86 0.12
N GLN A 630 19.53 26.66 0.20
CA GLN A 630 20.79 26.34 -0.46
C GLN A 630 20.57 25.66 -1.81
N VAL A 631 21.39 26.03 -2.79
CA VAL A 631 21.37 25.37 -4.10
C VAL A 631 21.91 23.95 -3.95
N SER A 632 21.09 22.96 -4.23
CA SER A 632 21.44 21.54 -4.16
C SER A 632 21.36 20.87 -5.52
N PHE A 633 21.98 19.70 -5.66
CA PHE A 633 21.85 18.82 -6.82
C PHE A 633 21.40 17.43 -6.39
N HIS A 634 20.88 16.67 -7.35
CA HIS A 634 20.65 15.24 -7.29
C HIS A 634 21.68 14.51 -8.17
N LEU A 635 22.33 13.48 -7.62
CA LEU A 635 22.96 12.43 -8.42
C LEU A 635 22.04 11.23 -8.48
N PHE A 636 21.83 10.71 -9.68
CA PHE A 636 21.08 9.50 -9.96
C PHE A 636 22.05 8.39 -10.31
N PHE A 637 21.85 7.23 -9.70
CA PHE A 637 22.65 6.03 -9.94
C PHE A 637 21.75 4.92 -10.47
N HIS A 638 22.05 4.45 -11.67
CA HIS A 638 21.42 3.27 -12.25
C HIS A 638 22.20 2.04 -11.79
N VAL A 639 21.84 1.51 -10.63
CA VAL A 639 22.67 0.60 -9.84
C VAL A 639 21.92 -0.70 -9.51
N THR A 640 22.65 -1.80 -9.28
CA THR A 640 22.10 -3.05 -8.70
C THR A 640 21.87 -2.93 -7.20
N VAL A 641 21.21 -3.93 -6.60
CA VAL A 641 21.00 -4.04 -5.15
C VAL A 641 22.32 -3.94 -4.38
N GLU A 642 23.32 -4.72 -4.79
CA GLU A 642 24.64 -4.76 -4.14
C GLU A 642 25.36 -3.41 -4.27
N GLY A 643 25.24 -2.76 -5.42
CA GLY A 643 25.83 -1.44 -5.63
C GLY A 643 25.14 -0.37 -4.78
N ALA A 644 23.83 -0.44 -4.57
CA ALA A 644 23.13 0.49 -3.67
C ALA A 644 23.54 0.32 -2.20
N ILE A 645 23.77 -0.92 -1.74
CA ILE A 645 24.32 -1.19 -0.40
C ILE A 645 25.74 -0.62 -0.29
N LEU A 646 26.59 -0.82 -1.30
CA LEU A 646 27.94 -0.26 -1.35
C LEU A 646 27.94 1.28 -1.35
N LEU A 647 27.04 1.90 -2.12
CA LEU A 647 26.83 3.35 -2.13
C LEU A 647 26.43 3.85 -0.74
N MET A 648 25.49 3.17 -0.08
CA MET A 648 25.04 3.51 1.27
C MET A 648 26.19 3.47 2.26
N GLU A 649 27.00 2.41 2.25
CA GLU A 649 28.17 2.28 3.11
C GLU A 649 29.18 3.42 2.93
N ILE A 650 29.62 3.62 1.69
CA ILE A 650 30.75 4.52 1.42
C ILE A 650 30.33 5.98 1.46
N LEU A 651 29.23 6.35 0.80
CA LEU A 651 28.81 7.75 0.73
C LEU A 651 28.33 8.26 2.08
N SER A 652 27.59 7.45 2.86
CA SER A 652 27.18 7.88 4.19
C SER A 652 28.39 8.12 5.09
N CYS A 653 29.41 7.26 5.02
CA CYS A 653 30.61 7.36 5.86
C CYS A 653 31.43 8.61 5.52
N GLU A 654 31.80 8.78 4.24
CA GLU A 654 32.65 9.89 3.80
C GLU A 654 31.96 11.25 3.94
N LEU A 655 30.66 11.36 3.60
CA LEU A 655 29.93 12.62 3.73
C LEU A 655 29.66 12.98 5.20
N ASN A 656 29.43 12.01 6.08
CA ASN A 656 29.31 12.26 7.51
C ASN A 656 30.63 12.71 8.15
N ARG A 657 31.76 12.15 7.70
CA ARG A 657 33.09 12.55 8.18
C ARG A 657 33.36 14.03 7.91
N GLU A 658 32.91 14.52 6.76
CA GLU A 658 33.01 15.94 6.36
C GLU A 658 31.87 16.82 6.89
N SER A 659 30.95 16.25 7.71
CA SER A 659 29.77 16.95 8.24
C SER A 659 28.87 17.57 7.16
N CYS A 660 28.84 16.97 5.97
CA CYS A 660 27.99 17.43 4.87
C CYS A 660 26.50 17.13 5.18
N PRO A 661 25.58 18.09 5.01
CA PRO A 661 24.15 17.81 4.97
C PRO A 661 23.80 17.08 3.67
N PHE A 662 23.18 15.91 3.75
CA PHE A 662 22.81 15.11 2.58
C PHE A 662 21.60 14.22 2.84
N THR A 663 20.97 13.79 1.75
CA THR A 663 20.03 12.65 1.77
C THR A 663 20.45 11.63 0.71
N LEU A 664 20.50 10.35 1.05
CA LEU A 664 20.75 9.26 0.11
C LEU A 664 19.56 8.30 0.09
N LYS A 665 18.90 8.21 -1.06
CA LYS A 665 17.72 7.37 -1.30
C LYS A 665 18.12 6.11 -2.07
N VAL A 666 17.57 4.96 -1.69
CA VAL A 666 17.70 3.68 -2.41
C VAL A 666 16.36 2.95 -2.41
N LEU A 667 16.04 2.22 -3.47
CA LEU A 667 14.78 1.48 -3.58
C LEU A 667 14.66 0.38 -2.51
N THR A 668 13.43 0.15 -2.03
CA THR A 668 13.14 -0.85 -0.98
C THR A 668 12.74 -2.22 -1.50
N GLU A 669 12.42 -2.34 -2.78
CA GLU A 669 11.98 -3.59 -3.43
C GLU A 669 13.09 -4.10 -4.35
N PRO A 670 13.67 -5.29 -4.10
CA PRO A 670 14.72 -5.87 -4.94
C PRO A 670 14.35 -5.94 -6.43
N LEU A 671 13.09 -6.26 -6.74
CA LEU A 671 12.63 -6.37 -8.13
C LEU A 671 12.47 -5.03 -8.84
N SER A 672 12.54 -3.91 -8.12
CA SER A 672 12.51 -2.56 -8.68
C SER A 672 13.89 -2.08 -9.16
N TYR A 673 14.96 -2.83 -8.85
CA TYR A 673 16.31 -2.52 -9.32
C TYR A 673 16.45 -2.84 -10.81
N GLY A 674 16.99 -1.86 -11.56
CA GLY A 674 16.91 -1.78 -13.02
C GLY A 674 16.26 -0.46 -13.50
N ARG A 675 15.69 0.30 -12.56
CA ARG A 675 15.36 1.72 -12.76
C ARG A 675 16.61 2.60 -12.82
N PHE A 676 16.55 3.65 -13.64
CA PHE A 676 17.63 4.62 -13.83
C PHE A 676 17.85 5.51 -12.59
N ASP A 677 16.81 5.63 -11.75
CA ASP A 677 16.79 6.39 -10.51
C ASP A 677 16.89 5.49 -9.26
N ALA A 678 17.41 4.26 -9.38
CA ALA A 678 17.47 3.27 -8.31
C ALA A 678 18.15 3.76 -7.01
N ALA A 679 19.13 4.66 -7.12
CA ALA A 679 19.61 5.43 -5.98
C ALA A 679 19.76 6.92 -6.31
N ILE A 680 19.47 7.78 -5.33
CA ILE A 680 19.49 9.25 -5.49
C ILE A 680 20.20 9.91 -4.31
N LEU A 681 21.31 10.59 -4.56
CA LEU A 681 21.99 11.44 -3.57
C LEU A 681 21.60 12.90 -3.77
N THR A 682 21.09 13.55 -2.74
CA THR A 682 20.92 15.02 -2.71
C THR A 682 22.01 15.64 -1.84
N LEU A 683 22.72 16.62 -2.39
CA LEU A 683 23.81 17.32 -1.71
C LEU A 683 23.84 18.80 -2.12
N GLU A 684 24.28 19.67 -1.22
CA GLU A 684 24.46 21.09 -1.54
C GLU A 684 25.61 21.27 -2.54
N SER A 685 25.41 22.18 -3.49
CA SER A 685 26.30 22.36 -4.65
C SER A 685 27.74 22.72 -4.27
N ARG A 686 27.93 23.40 -3.13
CA ARG A 686 29.25 23.75 -2.59
C ARG A 686 30.13 22.54 -2.28
N HIS A 687 29.55 21.36 -2.08
CA HIS A 687 30.27 20.12 -1.77
C HIS A 687 30.62 19.30 -3.02
N TYR A 688 30.28 19.76 -4.24
CA TYR A 688 30.50 19.01 -5.47
C TYR A 688 31.95 18.59 -5.69
N VAL A 689 32.92 19.49 -5.43
CA VAL A 689 34.35 19.19 -5.65
C VAL A 689 34.82 18.04 -4.78
N ASN A 690 34.43 18.02 -3.51
CA ASN A 690 34.77 16.94 -2.58
C ASN A 690 34.07 15.65 -2.97
N LEU A 691 32.77 15.72 -3.30
CA LEU A 691 32.01 14.56 -3.78
C LEU A 691 32.62 13.96 -5.04
N ARG A 692 33.05 14.78 -6.00
CA ARG A 692 33.70 14.34 -7.24
C ARG A 692 34.95 13.53 -6.94
N ALA A 693 35.79 13.97 -6.01
CA ALA A 693 36.99 13.23 -5.61
C ALA A 693 36.64 11.86 -4.97
N VAL A 694 35.63 11.82 -4.10
CA VAL A 694 35.12 10.57 -3.51
C VAL A 694 34.60 9.63 -4.60
N LEU A 695 33.80 10.14 -5.53
CA LEU A 695 33.24 9.34 -6.63
C LEU A 695 34.32 8.84 -7.59
N GLN A 696 35.35 9.64 -7.88
CA GLN A 696 36.49 9.20 -8.70
C GLN A 696 37.21 7.99 -8.08
N HIS A 697 37.38 7.99 -6.76
CA HIS A 697 37.98 6.86 -6.06
C HIS A 697 37.04 5.65 -5.97
N LEU A 698 35.73 5.88 -5.79
CA LEU A 698 34.72 4.84 -5.67
C LEU A 698 34.37 4.17 -7.00
N TYR A 699 34.42 4.91 -8.12
CA TYR A 699 33.89 4.47 -9.41
C TYR A 699 34.44 3.11 -9.90
N PRO A 700 35.75 2.80 -9.80
CA PRO A 700 36.26 1.49 -10.22
C PRO A 700 35.62 0.31 -9.48
N ARG A 701 35.29 0.48 -8.19
CA ARG A 701 34.61 -0.53 -7.37
C ARG A 701 33.11 -0.59 -7.68
N LEU A 702 32.50 0.55 -8.02
CA LEU A 702 31.07 0.67 -8.28
C LEU A 702 30.69 0.24 -9.70
N ARG A 703 31.57 0.42 -10.69
CA ARG A 703 31.31 0.15 -12.12
C ARG A 703 30.68 -1.22 -12.42
N PRO A 704 31.11 -2.35 -11.80
CA PRO A 704 30.49 -3.65 -12.04
C PRO A 704 29.02 -3.74 -11.62
N HIS A 705 28.56 -2.82 -10.77
CA HIS A 705 27.19 -2.74 -10.25
C HIS A 705 26.37 -1.63 -10.93
N LEU A 706 26.91 -0.95 -11.94
CA LEU A 706 26.22 0.11 -12.68
C LEU A 706 25.78 -0.37 -14.06
N HIS A 707 24.58 0.04 -14.44
CA HIS A 707 24.10 0.00 -15.81
C HIS A 707 24.32 1.35 -16.48
N ASP A 708 24.60 1.36 -17.78
CA ASP A 708 25.06 2.56 -18.48
C ASP A 708 24.01 3.69 -18.60
N PRO A 709 22.70 3.43 -18.87
CA PRO A 709 21.69 4.48 -19.02
C PRO A 709 21.49 5.30 -17.74
N ILE A 710 21.13 6.58 -17.90
CA ILE A 710 20.81 7.49 -16.79
C ILE A 710 19.44 8.16 -17.03
N PRO A 711 18.81 8.81 -16.03
CA PRO A 711 17.54 9.49 -16.25
C PRO A 711 17.64 10.59 -17.31
N LEU A 712 16.63 10.71 -18.19
CA LEU A 712 16.56 11.78 -19.18
C LEU A 712 16.73 13.17 -18.53
N PHE A 713 17.39 14.08 -19.25
CA PHE A 713 17.70 15.45 -18.84
C PHE A 713 18.73 15.62 -17.72
N THR A 714 19.38 14.54 -17.29
CA THR A 714 20.55 14.64 -16.41
C THR A 714 21.83 14.87 -17.22
N ALA A 715 22.81 15.54 -16.61
CA ALA A 715 24.16 15.65 -17.14
C ALA A 715 24.93 14.34 -16.86
N PRO A 716 25.57 13.72 -17.86
CA PRO A 716 26.36 12.51 -17.63
C PRO A 716 27.64 12.84 -16.86
N LEU A 717 27.84 12.21 -15.70
CA LEU A 717 29.09 12.29 -14.94
C LEU A 717 30.02 11.10 -15.24
N ALA A 718 29.43 9.93 -15.42
CA ALA A 718 30.07 8.68 -15.86
C ALA A 718 28.95 7.70 -16.30
N PRO A 719 29.27 6.60 -17.02
CA PRO A 719 28.27 5.55 -17.29
C PRO A 719 27.56 5.11 -16.01
N GLY A 720 26.22 5.19 -16.01
CA GLY A 720 25.34 4.91 -14.88
C GLY A 720 25.20 5.99 -13.80
N ILE A 721 25.83 7.17 -13.97
CA ILE A 721 25.75 8.28 -13.02
C ILE A 721 25.35 9.57 -13.73
N GLY A 722 24.15 10.06 -13.43
CA GLY A 722 23.61 11.32 -13.93
C GLY A 722 23.51 12.38 -12.83
N LEU A 723 23.58 13.66 -13.19
CA LEU A 723 23.42 14.80 -12.27
C LEU A 723 22.38 15.80 -12.77
N ALA A 724 21.57 16.34 -11.85
CA ALA A 724 20.74 17.50 -12.11
C ALA A 724 20.63 18.42 -10.89
N GLU A 725 20.46 19.72 -11.09
CA GLU A 725 20.15 20.64 -10.00
C GLU A 725 18.76 20.36 -9.42
N ALA A 726 18.67 20.32 -8.09
CA ALA A 726 17.42 20.10 -7.39
C ALA A 726 16.52 21.33 -7.60
N PRO A 727 15.26 21.16 -8.03
CA PRO A 727 14.34 22.28 -8.19
C PRO A 727 13.98 22.85 -6.80
N GLY A 728 13.70 24.15 -6.74
CA GLY A 728 13.28 24.82 -5.51
C GLY A 728 11.80 24.64 -5.15
N ASP A 729 11.04 23.92 -5.97
CA ASP A 729 9.61 23.66 -5.76
C ASP A 729 9.35 22.23 -5.27
N ALA A 730 8.10 21.95 -4.91
CA ALA A 730 7.69 20.65 -4.38
C ALA A 730 7.59 19.55 -5.46
N GLN A 731 7.74 19.87 -6.75
CA GLN A 731 7.72 18.87 -7.82
C GLN A 731 9.15 18.34 -8.03
N GLY A 732 9.34 17.02 -7.89
CA GLY A 732 10.66 16.41 -8.14
C GLY A 732 11.17 16.71 -9.56
N PHE A 733 12.50 16.80 -9.72
CA PHE A 733 13.17 17.19 -10.98
C PHE A 733 12.59 16.48 -12.22
N GLY A 734 12.51 15.14 -12.19
CA GLY A 734 12.01 14.34 -13.30
C GLY A 734 10.58 14.66 -13.68
N LEU A 735 9.67 14.70 -12.71
CA LEU A 735 8.27 15.05 -12.92
C LEU A 735 8.11 16.46 -13.49
N GLY A 736 8.87 17.44 -12.99
CA GLY A 736 8.85 18.81 -13.49
C GLY A 736 9.28 18.91 -14.95
N ARG A 737 10.35 18.21 -15.36
CA ARG A 737 10.79 18.22 -16.77
C ARG A 737 9.84 17.43 -17.68
N CYS A 738 9.32 16.28 -17.24
CA CYS A 738 8.30 15.53 -17.97
C CYS A 738 6.97 16.31 -18.09
N GLN A 739 6.65 17.18 -17.14
CA GLN A 739 5.46 18.05 -17.19
C GLN A 739 5.56 19.06 -18.34
N ILE A 740 6.75 19.62 -18.56
CA ILE A 740 7.04 20.51 -19.69
C ILE A 740 6.91 19.74 -21.01
N LEU A 741 7.46 18.53 -21.08
CA LEU A 741 7.33 17.66 -22.26
C LEU A 741 5.87 17.33 -22.58
N ALA A 742 5.09 16.89 -21.59
CA ALA A 742 3.69 16.53 -21.79
C ALA A 742 2.87 17.71 -22.34
N ARG A 743 3.09 18.93 -21.81
CA ARG A 743 2.46 20.16 -22.34
C ARG A 743 2.87 20.43 -23.78
N ALA A 744 4.15 20.30 -24.09
CA ALA A 744 4.67 20.51 -25.44
C ALA A 744 4.11 19.53 -26.46
N LEU A 745 3.97 18.25 -26.09
CA LEU A 745 3.41 17.24 -26.99
C LEU A 745 1.92 17.42 -27.23
N LEU A 746 1.16 17.85 -26.21
CA LEU A 746 -0.27 18.14 -26.35
C LEU A 746 -0.55 19.42 -27.17
N ALA A 747 0.38 20.38 -27.15
CA ALA A 747 0.26 21.63 -27.91
C ALA A 747 0.74 21.54 -29.37
N ALA A 748 1.41 20.45 -29.75
CA ALA A 748 2.06 20.31 -31.06
C ALA A 748 1.36 19.30 -31.97
N GLU A 749 1.42 19.55 -33.28
CA GLU A 749 1.08 18.55 -34.30
C GLU A 749 1.90 17.26 -34.12
N PRO A 750 1.35 16.07 -34.41
CA PRO A 750 1.96 14.77 -34.11
C PRO A 750 3.08 14.37 -35.09
N PHE A 751 3.93 15.33 -35.45
CA PHE A 751 5.10 15.14 -36.31
C PHE A 751 6.38 15.55 -35.57
N PRO A 752 7.54 14.92 -35.87
CA PRO A 752 8.76 15.14 -35.10
C PRO A 752 9.23 16.61 -35.03
N LYS A 753 9.22 17.33 -36.17
CA LYS A 753 9.71 18.71 -36.23
C LYS A 753 8.84 19.71 -35.43
N PRO A 754 7.50 19.75 -35.59
CA PRO A 754 6.64 20.57 -34.73
C PRO A 754 6.81 20.28 -33.24
N ARG A 755 6.87 19.00 -32.84
CA ARG A 755 7.08 18.60 -31.45
C ARG A 755 8.42 19.07 -30.90
N GLN A 756 9.50 18.90 -31.66
CA GLN A 756 10.82 19.40 -31.25
C GLN A 756 10.81 20.92 -31.04
N TRP A 757 10.16 21.66 -31.94
CA TRP A 757 10.01 23.12 -31.79
C TRP A 757 9.18 23.49 -30.55
N ALA A 758 8.06 22.82 -30.32
CA ALA A 758 7.22 23.05 -29.14
C ALA A 758 7.96 22.76 -27.83
N ILE A 759 8.75 21.67 -27.78
CA ILE A 759 9.61 21.37 -26.62
C ILE A 759 10.57 22.52 -26.34
N GLN A 760 11.26 23.03 -27.37
CA GLN A 760 12.17 24.17 -27.22
C GLN A 760 11.45 25.43 -26.71
N GLN A 761 10.26 25.73 -27.23
CA GLN A 761 9.46 26.88 -26.79
C GLN A 761 9.05 26.74 -25.32
N HIS A 762 8.48 25.60 -24.92
CA HIS A 762 8.02 25.42 -23.54
C HIS A 762 9.17 25.40 -22.53
N PHE A 763 10.35 24.89 -22.88
CA PHE A 763 11.53 25.05 -22.02
C PHE A 763 11.90 26.53 -21.85
N ALA A 764 11.91 27.30 -22.95
CA ALA A 764 12.21 28.73 -22.91
C ALA A 764 11.18 29.54 -22.09
N GLU A 765 9.89 29.20 -22.17
CA GLU A 765 8.81 29.80 -21.35
C GLU A 765 9.05 29.63 -19.85
N HIS A 766 9.67 28.52 -19.45
CA HIS A 766 10.04 28.24 -18.06
C HIS A 766 11.45 28.75 -17.73
N SER A 767 12.06 29.56 -18.60
CA SER A 767 13.42 30.08 -18.46
C SER A 767 14.50 28.98 -18.32
N LEU A 768 14.28 27.84 -18.96
CA LEU A 768 15.19 26.70 -19.01
C LEU A 768 15.86 26.59 -20.39
N ASP A 769 17.13 26.20 -20.39
CA ASP A 769 17.86 25.86 -21.61
C ASP A 769 17.66 24.37 -21.93
N TRP A 770 17.01 24.07 -23.06
CA TRP A 770 16.76 22.68 -23.48
C TRP A 770 18.05 21.90 -23.79
N GLN A 771 19.17 22.58 -24.06
CA GLN A 771 20.49 21.97 -24.25
C GLN A 771 21.21 21.69 -22.93
N ARG A 772 20.78 22.36 -21.84
CA ARG A 772 21.30 22.16 -20.47
C ARG A 772 20.15 21.93 -19.49
N PRO A 773 19.29 20.93 -19.72
CA PRO A 773 18.03 20.77 -18.99
C PRO A 773 18.23 20.31 -17.54
N HIS A 774 19.44 19.86 -17.21
CA HIS A 774 19.91 19.52 -15.86
C HIS A 774 20.11 20.74 -14.95
N LEU A 775 20.14 21.96 -15.50
CA LEU A 775 20.29 23.19 -14.72
C LEU A 775 18.94 23.80 -14.36
N ASN A 776 18.92 24.55 -13.26
CA ASN A 776 17.81 25.41 -12.89
C ASN A 776 17.84 26.74 -13.67
N PRO A 777 16.70 27.47 -13.73
CA PRO A 777 16.62 28.75 -14.41
C PRO A 777 17.70 29.73 -13.94
N GLY A 778 18.47 30.27 -14.88
CA GLY A 778 19.54 31.23 -14.59
C GLY A 778 20.82 30.65 -13.99
N SER A 779 20.91 29.34 -13.71
CA SER A 779 22.15 28.72 -13.25
C SER A 779 23.23 28.77 -14.33
N ARG A 780 24.45 29.07 -13.89
CA ARG A 780 25.68 29.03 -14.71
C ARG A 780 26.67 28.01 -14.18
N ALA A 781 26.23 27.10 -13.31
CA ALA A 781 27.07 26.08 -12.71
C ALA A 781 27.72 25.19 -13.78
N SER A 782 28.87 24.63 -13.43
CA SER A 782 29.60 23.66 -14.25
C SER A 782 29.94 22.46 -13.37
N TYR A 783 29.49 21.28 -13.79
CA TYR A 783 29.70 20.01 -13.12
C TYR A 783 30.59 19.14 -14.01
N PRO A 784 31.93 19.25 -13.91
CA PRO A 784 32.84 18.45 -14.73
C PRO A 784 32.65 16.94 -14.45
N PRO A 785 32.55 16.09 -15.49
CA PRO A 785 32.46 14.63 -15.36
C PRO A 785 33.61 14.00 -14.56
N LEU A 786 33.51 12.72 -14.21
CA LEU A 786 34.60 11.98 -13.55
C LEU A 786 35.78 11.80 -14.51
N ASP A 787 37.00 11.84 -13.98
CA ASP A 787 38.23 11.60 -14.76
C ASP A 787 38.45 10.09 -14.78
N LEU A 788 37.81 9.41 -15.73
CA LEU A 788 37.95 7.98 -15.89
C LEU A 788 39.30 7.71 -16.59
N CYS A 789 40.30 7.24 -15.85
CA CYS A 789 41.49 6.70 -16.49
C CYS A 789 41.10 5.50 -17.35
N ASP A 790 41.62 5.41 -18.57
CA ASP A 790 41.57 4.18 -19.36
C ASP A 790 42.31 3.09 -18.58
N CYS A 791 41.58 2.30 -17.79
CA CYS A 791 42.14 1.18 -17.03
C CYS A 791 42.45 0.00 -17.97
N GLY A 792 43.44 0.19 -18.83
CA GLY A 792 44.38 -0.88 -19.16
C GLY A 792 45.47 -0.87 -18.09
N GLU A 793 45.48 -1.90 -17.23
CA GLU A 793 46.60 -2.23 -16.32
C GLU A 793 46.91 -1.27 -15.16
N VAL A 794 46.09 -1.25 -14.10
CA VAL A 794 46.65 -1.16 -12.73
C VAL A 794 45.79 -2.00 -11.77
N ALA A 795 46.10 -3.28 -11.68
CA ALA A 795 45.78 -4.08 -10.50
C ALA A 795 46.97 -4.00 -9.52
N ALA A 796 46.66 -3.87 -8.23
CA ALA A 796 47.55 -3.95 -7.07
C ALA A 796 48.19 -2.64 -6.55
N ALA A 797 47.41 -1.85 -5.81
CA ALA A 797 47.76 -1.16 -4.55
C ALA A 797 46.51 -0.33 -4.15
N SER A 798 45.92 -0.36 -2.96
CA SER A 798 46.32 -0.81 -1.64
C SER A 798 45.06 -0.95 -0.76
N ASP A 799 44.87 -2.11 -0.15
CA ASP A 799 43.99 -2.30 1.00
C ASP A 799 44.63 -1.62 2.22
N ALA A 800 44.14 -0.44 2.58
CA ALA A 800 44.27 0.11 3.93
C ALA A 800 43.34 1.31 4.03
N LEU A 801 42.13 1.09 4.54
CA LEU A 801 41.34 2.06 5.33
C LEU A 801 40.01 1.39 5.71
N CYS A 802 39.93 0.98 6.99
CA CYS A 802 38.76 0.67 7.84
C CYS A 802 39.00 -0.59 8.68
N HIS A 803 39.79 -0.46 9.74
CA HIS A 803 39.62 -1.26 10.95
C HIS A 803 39.26 -0.31 12.09
N PRO A 804 38.23 -0.62 12.91
CA PRO A 804 37.78 0.26 13.98
C PRO A 804 38.68 0.15 15.21
N HIS A 805 38.93 1.30 15.85
CA HIS A 805 39.20 1.41 17.28
C HIS A 805 38.03 2.13 17.94
#